data_AF-A4T5F6-F1
#
_entry.id   AF-A4T5F6-F1
#
_cell.length_a   1.000
_cell.length_b   1.000
_cell.length_c   1.000
_cell.angle_alpha   90.00
_cell.angle_beta   90.00
_cell.angle_gamma   90.00
#
_symmetry.space_group_name_H-M   'P 1'
#
loop_
_entity.id
_entity.type
_entity.pdbx_description
1 polymer ?
#
loop_
_entity_poly.entity_id
_entity_poly.type
_entity_poly.pdbx_seq_one_letter_code
_entity_poly.pdbx_strand_id
1 'polypeptide(L)'
;MPSHTQSRTDSSVQSDGGMATSATGFADREFARIAPPRTVAGSATTPDHAPGREPRRTATANLKRVGYIGAFAVTLGVGAALTAAPGVALADSTDSDSPQSSAAGNQGSESAHSAASGGPSARKSRDQDADASDSAGTKNTSSTRAASADDAEAAPTAATTQRRTISPRKPTARVTVSPAVITPPAPELPTTPTPNSILLATSASFARPTSARTAPTKSSTATVSATTTAVPNENVVIDAESMTVARPAYGAVFTDPTASGGTALVLNQNTTASKTVALPAFTNIVIRAKGDQFQGAPQMSVSVNGKVVAKVAVAATAWSDYTIPLKGAPGTYTVSIAYTNDRYSRGKGDRNLRLDTVTVVSSVVDPAPAPPASTTTPPYFGGADWLWKPISSNPALAANSATWVGYLAAADKQRVANLYNYSVALVSASEITSATPRYDVTLTKAWGSDPFGSTTVPIPLGTKIPPGSDGHVAILDPTTGQAYGIWQAKYNSSTNTWSGSWGGMTSLNGDGIDRSGSATAAAIARYAGVVTAAEFSAAIAANTGINHALAFSTDLAGPDFVYPAIKSDGQNWAGVDTPIPEGYRIQLNPDINVDAIAGMTPGERVIAKTLQTHGAYVVDQGGARMAFAFELLDDATSSSPGAVWKNAGLEWDYYDMKNIPWSQLRVLAPTATPV
;
A
#
# COMPACT_ATOMS: atom_id res chain seq x y z
N MET A 1 24.05 51.75 52.52
CA MET A 1 23.12 52.80 53.02
C MET A 1 21.71 52.21 53.09
N PRO A 2 20.82 52.66 54.00
CA PRO A 2 20.20 51.71 54.93
C PRO A 2 18.67 51.84 55.15
N SER A 3 18.15 51.04 56.11
CA SER A 3 16.86 51.17 56.84
C SER A 3 15.56 50.93 56.02
N HIS A 4 14.55 50.20 56.52
CA HIS A 4 13.64 50.48 57.66
C HIS A 4 12.91 51.84 57.50
N THR A 5 11.61 51.99 57.75
CA THR A 5 10.87 51.58 58.97
C THR A 5 9.35 51.39 58.72
N GLN A 6 8.63 50.85 59.71
CA GLN A 6 7.15 50.69 59.81
C GLN A 6 6.41 52.07 59.87
N SER A 7 5.08 52.24 59.83
CA SER A 7 4.05 51.60 60.69
C SER A 7 2.61 52.16 60.48
N ARG A 8 1.59 51.40 60.93
CA ARG A 8 0.22 51.83 61.39
C ARG A 8 -0.71 52.55 60.38
N THR A 9 -2.05 52.56 60.50
CA THR A 9 -3.08 51.90 61.38
C THR A 9 -4.30 51.55 60.48
N ASP A 10 -5.44 50.93 60.86
CA ASP A 10 -6.16 50.82 62.14
C ASP A 10 -7.14 49.61 62.20
N SER A 11 -7.69 49.36 63.40
CA SER A 11 -9.05 48.85 63.79
C SER A 11 -10.01 48.23 62.74
N SER A 12 -10.85 47.20 63.03
CA SER A 12 -11.26 46.56 64.31
C SER A 12 -12.18 45.31 64.11
N VAL A 13 -12.27 44.40 65.11
CA VAL A 13 -13.48 43.64 65.59
C VAL A 13 -14.20 42.68 64.60
N GLN A 14 -14.62 41.44 64.90
CA GLN A 14 -14.50 40.49 66.04
C GLN A 14 -14.51 39.03 65.47
N SER A 15 -13.85 38.03 66.06
CA SER A 15 -14.35 37.03 67.04
C SER A 15 -15.62 36.25 66.60
N ASP A 16 -15.73 34.92 66.68
CA ASP A 16 -14.96 33.85 67.36
C ASP A 16 -14.81 32.61 66.42
N GLY A 17 -14.00 31.55 66.62
CA GLY A 17 -13.33 30.97 67.81
C GLY A 17 -14.03 29.66 68.24
N GLY A 18 -13.41 28.51 68.53
CA GLY A 18 -12.01 28.02 68.46
C GLY A 18 -12.00 26.51 68.08
N MET A 19 -10.87 25.84 67.77
CA MET A 19 -9.85 25.29 68.70
C MET A 19 -10.41 24.53 69.92
N ALA A 20 -9.95 23.32 70.29
CA ALA A 20 -8.95 22.40 69.70
C ALA A 20 -9.04 20.98 70.34
N THR A 21 -7.97 20.17 70.20
CA THR A 21 -7.65 18.89 70.92
C THR A 21 -8.29 17.58 70.42
N SER A 22 -7.69 16.38 70.56
CA SER A 22 -6.26 15.97 70.66
C SER A 22 -6.10 14.43 70.57
N ALA A 23 -5.32 13.91 69.60
CA ALA A 23 -4.85 12.51 69.49
C ALA A 23 -5.95 11.40 69.43
N THR A 24 -5.75 10.12 69.06
CA THR A 24 -4.66 9.33 68.42
C THR A 24 -5.26 8.66 67.13
N GLY A 25 -4.65 7.78 66.32
CA GLY A 25 -3.31 7.16 66.24
C GLY A 25 -3.26 6.05 65.16
N PHE A 26 -2.09 5.43 64.97
CA PHE A 26 -1.81 4.18 64.19
C PHE A 26 -2.41 3.97 62.77
N ALA A 27 -1.53 4.19 61.78
CA ALA A 27 -1.07 3.23 60.76
C ALA A 27 -2.00 2.59 59.69
N ASP A 28 -1.66 2.92 58.44
CA ASP A 28 -1.51 2.07 57.24
C ASP A 28 -2.70 1.63 56.34
N ARG A 29 -2.31 1.12 55.15
CA ARG A 29 -3.09 0.95 53.91
C ARG A 29 -3.97 -0.33 53.90
N GLU A 30 -5.09 -0.33 53.14
CA GLU A 30 -5.14 -0.87 51.75
C GLU A 30 -6.54 -0.76 51.08
N PHE A 31 -6.82 -1.55 50.04
CA PHE A 31 -7.99 -1.53 49.14
C PHE A 31 -9.14 -2.47 49.59
N ALA A 32 -10.38 -2.09 49.21
CA ALA A 32 -11.51 -2.91 48.72
C ALA A 32 -12.03 -4.20 49.45
N ARG A 33 -13.37 -4.28 49.60
CA ARG A 33 -14.32 -5.45 49.51
C ARG A 33 -15.76 -4.87 49.65
N ILE A 34 -16.87 -5.32 49.04
CA ILE A 34 -17.44 -6.60 48.53
C ILE A 34 -18.39 -7.33 49.54
N ALA A 35 -19.70 -7.08 49.38
CA ALA A 35 -20.90 -7.98 49.55
C ALA A 35 -21.12 -8.72 50.90
N PRO A 36 -22.18 -9.58 51.11
CA PRO A 36 -23.46 -9.84 50.40
C PRO A 36 -24.68 -9.58 51.38
N PRO A 37 -25.71 -10.43 51.68
CA PRO A 37 -26.52 -11.45 50.93
C PRO A 37 -28.09 -11.43 51.15
N ARG A 38 -28.83 -12.19 50.30
CA ARG A 38 -30.00 -13.09 50.57
C ARG A 38 -31.45 -12.65 50.98
N THR A 39 -32.39 -12.91 50.05
CA THR A 39 -33.66 -13.72 50.14
C THR A 39 -34.99 -13.31 50.87
N VAL A 40 -36.08 -13.33 50.08
CA VAL A 40 -37.36 -14.11 50.22
C VAL A 40 -38.68 -13.48 50.78
N ALA A 41 -39.78 -13.84 50.06
CA ALA A 41 -41.22 -13.98 50.42
C ALA A 41 -42.24 -12.81 50.31
N GLY A 42 -43.44 -13.18 49.81
CA GLY A 42 -44.73 -12.48 49.92
C GLY A 42 -45.19 -11.71 48.67
N SER A 43 -46.45 -11.82 48.18
CA SER A 43 -47.52 -12.83 48.37
C SER A 43 -48.47 -12.77 47.16
N ALA A 44 -49.38 -13.74 46.99
CA ALA A 44 -50.14 -13.93 45.73
C ALA A 44 -51.61 -13.45 45.77
N THR A 45 -52.16 -13.09 44.60
CA THR A 45 -53.60 -13.24 44.28
C THR A 45 -53.88 -13.22 42.77
N THR A 46 -54.65 -14.21 42.31
CA THR A 46 -55.34 -14.35 41.01
C THR A 46 -56.88 -14.41 41.29
N PRO A 47 -57.83 -14.51 40.33
CA PRO A 47 -57.77 -14.86 38.89
C PRO A 47 -58.49 -13.79 38.00
N ASP A 48 -59.14 -14.00 36.83
CA ASP A 48 -59.57 -15.17 36.05
C ASP A 48 -59.80 -14.81 34.54
N HIS A 49 -60.38 -15.76 33.81
CA HIS A 49 -61.16 -15.67 32.56
C HIS A 49 -60.44 -15.62 31.18
N ALA A 50 -60.73 -16.67 30.42
CA ALA A 50 -60.67 -16.82 28.96
C ALA A 50 -62.14 -17.06 28.47
N PRO A 51 -62.50 -17.68 27.30
CA PRO A 51 -61.71 -18.15 26.14
C PRO A 51 -62.37 -17.92 24.73
N GLY A 52 -61.71 -18.42 23.67
CA GLY A 52 -62.33 -18.77 22.36
C GLY A 52 -61.72 -18.09 21.12
N ARG A 53 -61.78 -18.64 19.89
CA ARG A 53 -62.27 -19.95 19.39
C ARG A 53 -61.57 -20.29 18.05
N GLU A 54 -61.32 -21.58 17.79
CA GLU A 54 -61.02 -22.18 16.46
C GLU A 54 -62.35 -22.55 15.71
N PRO A 55 -62.43 -23.16 14.49
CA PRO A 55 -61.41 -23.92 13.71
C PRO A 55 -61.41 -23.80 12.15
N ARG A 56 -60.38 -24.35 11.47
CA ARG A 56 -60.48 -25.41 10.42
C ARG A 56 -59.11 -25.83 9.81
N ARG A 57 -59.08 -27.00 9.15
CA ARG A 57 -57.87 -27.67 8.59
C ARG A 57 -57.95 -27.88 7.07
N THR A 58 -56.79 -27.81 6.39
CA THR A 58 -56.42 -28.74 5.29
C THR A 58 -54.89 -28.86 5.19
N ALA A 59 -54.36 -29.92 4.56
CA ALA A 59 -53.00 -30.43 4.79
C ALA A 59 -52.05 -30.35 3.57
N THR A 60 -50.73 -30.47 3.87
CA THR A 60 -49.62 -30.90 2.97
C THR A 60 -49.29 -30.03 1.74
N ALA A 61 -48.03 -29.81 1.33
CA ALA A 61 -46.72 -30.33 1.78
C ALA A 61 -45.56 -29.39 1.37
N ASN A 62 -44.37 -29.51 2.00
CA ASN A 62 -43.07 -29.42 1.31
C ASN A 62 -41.89 -29.87 2.22
N LEU A 63 -40.69 -30.00 1.63
CA LEU A 63 -39.55 -30.73 2.24
C LEU A 63 -38.83 -29.97 3.37
N LYS A 64 -38.38 -30.73 4.38
CA LYS A 64 -37.34 -30.26 5.32
C LYS A 64 -35.98 -30.29 4.64
N ARG A 65 -35.24 -29.18 4.64
CA ARG A 65 -33.78 -29.17 4.46
C ARG A 65 -33.15 -29.15 5.86
N VAL A 66 -32.32 -30.14 6.17
CA VAL A 66 -31.70 -30.28 7.50
C VAL A 66 -30.35 -29.56 7.51
N GLY A 67 -30.19 -28.57 8.37
CA GLY A 67 -28.88 -28.06 8.76
C GLY A 67 -28.33 -28.85 9.94
N TYR A 68 -27.02 -29.08 9.97
CA TYR A 68 -26.31 -29.62 11.13
C TYR A 68 -25.16 -28.71 11.56
N ILE A 69 -24.91 -28.70 12.86
CA ILE A 69 -24.01 -27.78 13.56
C ILE A 69 -22.63 -28.44 13.69
N GLY A 70 -21.57 -27.66 13.51
CA GLY A 70 -20.22 -27.99 13.96
C GLY A 70 -19.60 -26.74 14.61
N ALA A 71 -19.28 -26.80 15.90
CA ALA A 71 -18.83 -25.63 16.66
C ALA A 71 -17.54 -25.93 17.46
N PHE A 72 -16.64 -24.94 17.44
CA PHE A 72 -15.57 -24.62 18.38
C PHE A 72 -14.90 -25.73 19.23
N ALA A 73 -13.58 -25.88 19.03
CA ALA A 73 -12.62 -26.05 20.12
C ALA A 73 -11.19 -25.65 19.67
N VAL A 74 -10.72 -24.46 20.07
CA VAL A 74 -9.28 -24.10 20.11
C VAL A 74 -9.04 -23.31 21.41
N THR A 75 -8.03 -23.69 22.17
CA THR A 75 -7.75 -23.13 23.51
C THR A 75 -6.68 -22.04 23.44
N LEU A 76 -6.83 -21.01 24.28
CA LEU A 76 -5.92 -19.87 24.39
C LEU A 76 -4.48 -20.26 24.74
N GLY A 77 -3.51 -19.56 24.12
CA GLY A 77 -2.07 -19.64 24.42
C GLY A 77 -1.47 -18.24 24.63
N VAL A 78 -2.02 -17.45 25.56
CA VAL A 78 -1.56 -16.08 25.82
C VAL A 78 -0.32 -16.08 26.73
N GLY A 79 0.86 -15.82 26.16
CA GLY A 79 2.10 -15.64 26.89
C GLY A 79 2.30 -14.20 27.39
N ALA A 80 1.78 -13.88 28.58
CA ALA A 80 2.02 -12.58 29.21
C ALA A 80 3.41 -12.51 29.87
N ALA A 81 4.35 -11.78 29.26
CA ALA A 81 5.69 -11.57 29.80
C ALA A 81 5.69 -10.50 30.93
N LEU A 82 5.32 -10.89 32.14
CA LEU A 82 5.43 -10.05 33.33
C LEU A 82 6.87 -10.04 33.86
N THR A 83 7.39 -8.84 34.13
CA THR A 83 8.74 -8.63 34.69
C THR A 83 8.83 -9.14 36.13
N ALA A 84 9.75 -10.07 36.40
CA ALA A 84 10.11 -10.51 37.75
C ALA A 84 11.57 -10.14 38.03
N ALA A 85 11.79 -9.19 38.95
CA ALA A 85 13.11 -8.96 39.54
C ALA A 85 13.27 -9.84 40.81
N PRO A 86 14.45 -10.40 41.10
CA PRO A 86 14.69 -11.17 42.32
C PRO A 86 14.76 -10.27 43.56
N GLY A 87 14.19 -10.76 44.67
CA GLY A 87 14.27 -10.13 46.00
C GLY A 87 15.61 -10.37 46.72
N VAL A 88 15.79 -9.72 47.88
CA VAL A 88 17.07 -9.55 48.59
C VAL A 88 16.97 -10.02 50.06
N ALA A 89 18.13 -10.31 50.70
CA ALA A 89 18.44 -10.54 52.14
C ALA A 89 19.10 -11.92 52.38
N LEU A 90 20.08 -12.15 53.27
CA LEU A 90 20.90 -11.33 54.22
C LEU A 90 22.14 -12.24 54.62
N ALA A 91 23.24 -11.86 55.30
CA ALA A 91 23.74 -10.63 55.95
C ALA A 91 25.29 -10.62 56.00
N ASP A 92 25.89 -9.50 56.46
CA ASP A 92 27.25 -9.33 57.04
C ASP A 92 28.51 -9.62 56.19
N SER A 93 29.67 -8.96 56.41
CA SER A 93 30.03 -7.81 57.27
C SER A 93 31.27 -7.08 56.71
N THR A 94 31.50 -5.80 57.07
CA THR A 94 32.79 -5.04 57.03
C THR A 94 33.55 -4.96 55.66
N ASP A 95 34.15 -3.84 55.22
CA ASP A 95 34.74 -2.72 55.96
C ASP A 95 34.90 -1.44 55.10
N SER A 96 35.40 -0.40 55.77
CA SER A 96 35.59 1.04 55.54
C SER A 96 36.25 1.61 54.25
N ASP A 97 36.11 2.94 54.16
CA ASP A 97 36.99 3.97 53.56
C ASP A 97 36.92 4.45 52.09
N SER A 98 36.81 5.79 52.01
CA SER A 98 37.14 6.76 50.95
C SER A 98 38.30 7.65 51.51
N PRO A 99 39.02 8.58 50.80
CA PRO A 99 38.47 9.51 49.80
C PRO A 99 39.41 10.13 48.71
N GLN A 100 38.77 10.91 47.82
CA GLN A 100 39.16 12.19 47.18
C GLN A 100 40.64 12.58 46.90
N SER A 101 40.89 12.95 45.64
CA SER A 101 41.50 14.25 45.20
C SER A 101 41.29 14.41 43.67
N SER A 102 41.09 15.54 42.97
CA SER A 102 41.33 17.00 43.11
C SER A 102 42.76 17.50 42.86
N ALA A 103 43.07 18.50 42.01
CA ALA A 103 42.32 19.23 40.97
C ALA A 103 43.30 20.13 40.15
N ALA A 104 42.93 20.51 38.91
CA ALA A 104 43.61 21.49 38.03
C ALA A 104 45.09 21.19 37.61
N GLY A 105 45.64 21.72 36.50
CA GLY A 105 45.06 22.46 35.37
C GLY A 105 45.83 23.75 35.01
N ASN A 106 46.44 23.83 33.82
CA ASN A 106 46.84 25.10 33.18
C ASN A 106 47.01 25.00 31.64
N GLN A 107 47.32 26.13 30.99
CA GLN A 107 47.15 26.42 29.56
C GLN A 107 48.40 26.25 28.68
N GLY A 108 48.16 26.28 27.36
CA GLY A 108 49.08 26.74 26.31
C GLY A 108 49.62 25.64 25.40
N SER A 109 49.80 25.80 24.08
CA SER A 109 49.34 26.73 23.02
C SER A 109 50.34 26.57 21.86
N GLU A 110 49.97 26.95 20.63
CA GLU A 110 50.85 26.95 19.43
C GLU A 110 51.24 25.54 18.90
N SER A 111 51.52 25.35 17.60
CA SER A 111 51.17 26.14 16.40
C SER A 111 51.07 25.20 15.17
N ALA A 112 50.50 25.67 14.06
CA ALA A 112 50.25 24.87 12.86
C ALA A 112 51.29 25.11 11.76
N HIS A 113 51.56 24.11 10.90
CA HIS A 113 52.00 24.30 9.51
C HIS A 113 51.59 23.12 8.61
N SER A 114 51.80 23.25 7.29
CA SER A 114 51.05 22.56 6.24
C SER A 114 51.92 21.91 5.15
N ALA A 115 51.24 21.27 4.16
CA ALA A 115 51.78 20.77 2.87
C ALA A 115 52.62 19.47 2.91
N ALA A 116 52.69 18.64 1.85
CA ALA A 116 51.79 18.42 0.70
C ALA A 116 52.20 17.16 -0.12
N SER A 117 51.29 16.68 -0.99
CA SER A 117 51.53 15.74 -2.11
C SER A 117 51.88 14.28 -1.77
N GLY A 118 51.87 13.37 -2.75
CA GLY A 118 52.13 11.94 -2.54
C GLY A 118 51.93 11.03 -3.76
N GLY A 119 50.69 10.60 -4.03
CA GLY A 119 50.34 9.72 -5.16
C GLY A 119 50.46 8.20 -4.88
N PRO A 120 50.02 7.32 -5.82
CA PRO A 120 49.75 5.91 -5.53
C PRO A 120 50.65 4.90 -6.29
N SER A 121 50.43 3.59 -6.07
CA SER A 121 50.96 2.50 -6.92
C SER A 121 50.04 1.27 -6.91
N ALA A 122 50.09 0.47 -7.98
CA ALA A 122 49.21 -0.69 -8.21
C ALA A 122 49.83 -1.71 -9.19
N ARG A 123 49.25 -2.94 -9.22
CA ARG A 123 49.63 -4.12 -10.07
C ARG A 123 50.98 -4.78 -9.67
N LYS A 124 51.18 -6.09 -9.83
CA LYS A 124 50.84 -6.98 -10.97
C LYS A 124 50.39 -8.40 -10.58
N SER A 125 49.97 -9.16 -11.60
CA SER A 125 49.64 -10.58 -11.63
C SER A 125 50.67 -11.40 -12.45
N ARG A 126 50.48 -12.73 -12.53
CA ARG A 126 51.21 -13.82 -13.26
C ARG A 126 51.93 -14.81 -12.33
N ASP A 127 52.10 -16.10 -12.67
CA ASP A 127 51.63 -16.88 -13.84
C ASP A 127 51.28 -18.34 -13.40
N GLN A 128 51.06 -19.26 -14.34
CA GLN A 128 50.60 -20.64 -14.16
C GLN A 128 51.69 -21.62 -13.66
N ASP A 129 51.27 -22.78 -13.13
CA ASP A 129 51.71 -24.09 -13.64
C ASP A 129 50.80 -25.23 -13.11
N ALA A 130 50.94 -26.44 -13.67
CA ALA A 130 50.11 -27.61 -13.32
C ALA A 130 50.90 -28.92 -13.44
N ASP A 131 50.59 -29.91 -12.59
CA ASP A 131 50.86 -31.33 -12.87
C ASP A 131 49.88 -32.24 -12.08
N ALA A 132 49.84 -33.53 -12.41
CA ALA A 132 48.95 -34.53 -11.81
C ALA A 132 49.71 -35.78 -11.36
N SER A 133 49.18 -36.53 -10.41
CA SER A 133 49.57 -37.94 -10.20
C SER A 133 48.52 -38.74 -9.43
N ASP A 134 48.31 -39.97 -9.90
CA ASP A 134 47.52 -41.02 -9.27
C ASP A 134 48.31 -41.71 -8.15
N SER A 135 47.62 -42.25 -7.14
CA SER A 135 48.00 -43.50 -6.44
C SER A 135 46.95 -43.96 -5.42
N ALA A 136 46.52 -45.22 -5.53
CA ALA A 136 45.68 -45.90 -4.55
C ALA A 136 46.51 -46.84 -3.64
N GLY A 137 46.12 -47.04 -2.38
CA GLY A 137 46.86 -47.95 -1.48
C GLY A 137 46.22 -48.16 -0.10
N THR A 138 45.46 -49.25 0.05
CA THR A 138 44.81 -49.68 1.30
C THR A 138 45.78 -50.11 2.42
N LYS A 139 45.36 -49.96 3.70
CA LYS A 139 45.15 -51.10 4.64
C LYS A 139 44.63 -50.73 6.05
N ASN A 140 44.02 -51.73 6.70
CA ASN A 140 43.51 -51.71 8.08
C ASN A 140 44.58 -52.04 9.14
N THR A 141 44.44 -51.43 10.32
CA THR A 141 44.39 -52.09 11.66
C THR A 141 43.64 -51.12 12.61
N SER A 142 42.65 -51.50 13.44
CA SER A 142 42.63 -52.52 14.51
C SER A 142 43.56 -52.12 15.70
N SER A 143 43.17 -52.18 16.98
CA SER A 143 42.03 -52.86 17.61
C SER A 143 41.69 -52.39 19.05
N THR A 144 40.46 -52.71 19.51
CA THR A 144 40.10 -53.16 20.90
C THR A 144 40.17 -52.16 22.09
N ARG A 145 39.47 -52.33 23.23
CA ARG A 145 38.56 -53.41 23.73
C ARG A 145 37.58 -52.92 24.82
N ALA A 146 36.40 -53.57 24.94
CA ALA A 146 35.62 -53.95 26.16
C ALA A 146 35.27 -52.88 27.24
N ALA A 147 34.20 -53.00 28.05
CA ALA A 147 32.92 -53.75 28.10
C ALA A 147 32.09 -53.11 29.27
N SER A 148 30.95 -53.55 29.82
CA SER A 148 30.08 -54.75 29.80
C SER A 148 28.66 -54.29 30.31
N ALA A 149 27.57 -55.05 30.45
CA ALA A 149 27.11 -56.39 30.02
C ALA A 149 25.59 -56.52 30.34
N ASP A 150 24.89 -57.45 29.67
CA ASP A 150 23.63 -58.15 30.03
C ASP A 150 22.33 -57.29 30.28
N ASP A 151 21.09 -57.80 30.14
CA ASP A 151 20.60 -59.19 29.96
C ASP A 151 19.28 -59.29 29.12
N ALA A 152 18.87 -60.53 28.81
CA ALA A 152 17.59 -61.15 28.36
C ALA A 152 16.27 -60.34 28.07
N GLU A 153 15.26 -60.80 27.31
CA GLU A 153 14.98 -62.12 26.69
C GLU A 153 13.98 -62.06 25.49
N ALA A 154 13.77 -63.22 24.83
CA ALA A 154 12.54 -63.70 24.16
C ALA A 154 11.98 -63.05 22.87
N ALA A 155 12.18 -63.77 21.76
CA ALA A 155 11.27 -63.88 20.61
C ALA A 155 10.65 -65.33 20.62
N PRO A 156 9.98 -65.91 19.59
CA PRO A 156 9.59 -65.41 18.26
C PRO A 156 8.17 -65.84 17.78
N THR A 157 7.82 -65.52 16.54
CA THR A 157 7.13 -66.46 15.62
C THR A 157 7.35 -66.05 14.14
N ALA A 158 7.10 -66.95 13.19
CA ALA A 158 7.54 -66.82 11.79
C ALA A 158 6.49 -67.29 10.76
N ALA A 159 6.90 -67.46 9.49
CA ALA A 159 6.14 -67.91 8.31
C ALA A 159 5.25 -66.83 7.63
N THR A 160 5.10 -66.78 6.29
CA THR A 160 5.79 -67.52 5.21
C THR A 160 5.76 -66.76 3.87
N THR A 161 6.81 -66.95 3.06
CA THR A 161 6.94 -66.43 1.70
C THR A 161 5.96 -67.08 0.71
N GLN A 162 5.32 -66.30 -0.17
CA GLN A 162 4.96 -66.79 -1.51
C GLN A 162 5.30 -65.79 -2.62
N ARG A 163 5.71 -66.36 -3.76
CA ARG A 163 6.13 -65.69 -5.01
C ARG A 163 5.35 -66.35 -6.15
N ARG A 164 4.82 -65.59 -7.10
CA ARG A 164 4.20 -66.17 -8.31
C ARG A 164 4.49 -65.35 -9.57
N THR A 165 4.55 -66.04 -10.71
CA THR A 165 5.21 -65.53 -11.93
C THR A 165 4.40 -65.87 -13.19
N ILE A 166 3.85 -64.84 -13.83
CA ILE A 166 3.71 -64.59 -15.28
C ILE A 166 3.18 -65.70 -16.24
N SER A 167 2.13 -65.36 -17.03
CA SER A 167 1.84 -65.79 -18.43
C SER A 167 1.22 -67.19 -18.73
N PRO A 168 0.73 -67.49 -19.97
CA PRO A 168 0.46 -66.61 -21.16
C PRO A 168 -0.83 -66.91 -22.03
N ARG A 169 -1.11 -66.04 -23.03
CA ARG A 169 -1.77 -66.30 -24.37
C ARG A 169 -3.32 -66.60 -24.43
N LYS A 170 -4.09 -66.41 -25.53
CA LYS A 170 -4.02 -65.60 -26.79
C LYS A 170 -5.46 -65.48 -27.46
N PRO A 171 -5.70 -65.25 -28.79
CA PRO A 171 -6.37 -64.04 -29.34
C PRO A 171 -7.75 -64.22 -30.02
N THR A 172 -8.49 -63.10 -30.19
CA THR A 172 -9.27 -62.68 -31.40
C THR A 172 -9.81 -61.25 -31.17
N ALA A 173 -10.11 -60.40 -32.16
CA ALA A 173 -9.91 -60.42 -33.61
C ALA A 173 -9.61 -58.98 -34.13
N ARG A 174 -9.19 -58.86 -35.39
CA ARG A 174 -8.91 -57.57 -36.06
C ARG A 174 -10.05 -57.22 -37.02
N VAL A 175 -10.58 -56.00 -36.95
CA VAL A 175 -11.40 -55.42 -38.02
C VAL A 175 -10.75 -54.10 -38.44
N THR A 176 -10.57 -53.91 -39.75
CA THR A 176 -10.03 -52.69 -40.35
C THR A 176 -11.13 -52.03 -41.17
N VAL A 177 -11.45 -50.78 -40.87
CA VAL A 177 -12.24 -49.90 -41.75
C VAL A 177 -11.57 -48.53 -41.74
N SER A 178 -11.39 -47.94 -42.92
CA SER A 178 -10.82 -46.60 -43.13
C SER A 178 -11.93 -45.64 -43.61
N PRO A 179 -11.71 -44.31 -43.64
CA PRO A 179 -12.73 -43.35 -43.21
C PRO A 179 -13.90 -43.18 -44.18
N ALA A 180 -15.09 -42.95 -43.61
CA ALA A 180 -16.26 -42.42 -44.28
C ALA A 180 -16.60 -41.04 -43.71
N VAL A 181 -16.76 -40.04 -44.57
CA VAL A 181 -17.06 -38.65 -44.19
C VAL A 181 -18.57 -38.48 -44.01
N ILE A 182 -19.00 -37.98 -42.85
CA ILE A 182 -20.33 -37.40 -42.65
C ILE A 182 -20.19 -36.12 -41.81
N THR A 183 -20.63 -35.00 -42.36
CA THR A 183 -20.47 -33.65 -41.78
C THR A 183 -21.81 -33.12 -41.25
N PRO A 184 -21.91 -32.63 -39.99
CA PRO A 184 -23.00 -31.76 -39.55
C PRO A 184 -22.73 -30.29 -39.97
N PRO A 185 -23.78 -29.49 -40.24
CA PRO A 185 -23.61 -28.17 -40.89
C PRO A 185 -23.12 -27.06 -39.94
N ALA A 186 -22.46 -26.05 -40.52
CA ALA A 186 -22.13 -24.79 -39.88
C ALA A 186 -23.22 -23.72 -40.14
N PRO A 187 -23.43 -22.74 -39.24
CA PRO A 187 -24.28 -21.58 -39.49
C PRO A 187 -23.59 -20.58 -40.44
N GLU A 188 -24.35 -19.99 -41.35
CA GLU A 188 -23.82 -19.12 -42.43
C GLU A 188 -23.63 -17.65 -42.02
N LEU A 189 -22.65 -17.00 -42.65
CA LEU A 189 -22.43 -15.54 -42.64
C LEU A 189 -22.82 -14.95 -44.01
N PRO A 190 -23.69 -13.92 -44.08
CA PRO A 190 -23.92 -13.15 -45.30
C PRO A 190 -22.97 -11.94 -45.40
N THR A 191 -22.50 -11.61 -46.61
CA THR A 191 -21.54 -10.52 -46.84
C THR A 191 -21.86 -9.65 -48.07
N THR A 192 -21.88 -8.32 -47.87
CA THR A 192 -21.59 -7.26 -48.89
C THR A 192 -22.57 -7.13 -50.10
N PRO A 193 -22.55 -6.05 -50.92
CA PRO A 193 -21.53 -5.00 -51.11
C PRO A 193 -22.02 -3.52 -51.09
N THR A 194 -21.08 -2.60 -51.36
CA THR A 194 -21.25 -1.13 -51.50
C THR A 194 -21.61 -0.71 -52.94
N PRO A 195 -21.96 0.57 -53.20
CA PRO A 195 -20.94 1.49 -53.77
C PRO A 195 -21.04 2.98 -53.36
N ASN A 196 -20.11 3.79 -53.90
CA ASN A 196 -19.78 5.18 -53.56
C ASN A 196 -20.71 6.31 -54.11
N SER A 197 -20.50 7.52 -53.55
CA SER A 197 -20.32 8.83 -54.25
C SER A 197 -21.42 9.93 -54.23
N ILE A 198 -21.03 11.07 -53.62
CA ILE A 198 -21.08 12.47 -54.13
C ILE A 198 -22.43 13.07 -54.58
N LEU A 199 -22.90 14.14 -53.90
CA LEU A 199 -23.01 15.50 -54.50
C LEU A 199 -23.28 16.63 -53.47
N LEU A 200 -23.09 17.89 -53.90
CA LEU A 200 -23.37 19.14 -53.16
C LEU A 200 -24.72 19.75 -53.56
N ALA A 201 -25.46 20.33 -52.60
CA ALA A 201 -26.24 21.60 -52.70
C ALA A 201 -26.78 21.96 -51.29
N THR A 202 -26.57 23.10 -50.64
CA THR A 202 -26.72 24.55 -50.98
C THR A 202 -28.16 25.03 -51.20
N SER A 203 -28.79 25.53 -50.13
CA SER A 203 -29.85 26.59 -50.06
C SER A 203 -30.32 26.66 -48.58
N ALA A 204 -30.45 27.78 -47.84
CA ALA A 204 -30.92 29.15 -48.12
C ALA A 204 -32.41 29.19 -48.51
N SER A 205 -33.30 30.05 -47.98
CA SER A 205 -33.27 31.00 -46.85
C SER A 205 -34.73 31.42 -46.54
N PHE A 206 -34.92 32.24 -45.49
CA PHE A 206 -35.94 33.32 -45.30
C PHE A 206 -36.78 33.29 -44.01
N ALA A 207 -37.01 34.52 -43.51
CA ALA A 207 -37.95 34.88 -42.43
C ALA A 207 -39.35 35.20 -43.05
N ARG A 208 -40.41 35.65 -42.37
CA ARG A 208 -40.50 36.69 -41.30
C ARG A 208 -41.84 36.52 -40.48
N PRO A 209 -42.51 37.52 -39.82
CA PRO A 209 -42.86 37.39 -38.40
C PRO A 209 -44.35 37.62 -38.04
N THR A 210 -44.62 37.96 -36.76
CA THR A 210 -45.88 38.46 -36.14
C THR A 210 -47.02 37.43 -35.96
N SER A 211 -47.90 37.52 -34.95
CA SER A 211 -48.08 38.56 -33.91
C SER A 211 -48.50 37.98 -32.54
N ALA A 212 -48.52 38.80 -31.48
CA ALA A 212 -48.69 38.36 -30.08
C ALA A 212 -50.12 38.44 -29.52
N ARG A 213 -50.45 37.60 -28.52
CA ARG A 213 -51.59 37.84 -27.58
C ARG A 213 -51.43 37.10 -26.23
N THR A 214 -51.42 37.89 -25.15
CA THR A 214 -51.87 37.67 -23.75
C THR A 214 -51.69 36.29 -23.05
N ALA A 215 -51.03 36.29 -21.88
CA ALA A 215 -50.90 35.16 -20.95
C ALA A 215 -52.17 34.93 -20.08
N PRO A 216 -52.19 33.86 -19.24
CA PRO A 216 -51.93 34.16 -17.82
C PRO A 216 -50.98 33.18 -17.09
N THR A 217 -50.15 33.77 -16.23
CA THR A 217 -49.52 33.23 -15.00
C THR A 217 -49.54 31.71 -14.74
N LYS A 218 -48.35 31.10 -14.76
CA LYS A 218 -47.93 30.11 -13.76
C LYS A 218 -46.56 30.53 -13.19
N SER A 219 -46.38 30.38 -11.88
CA SER A 219 -45.14 30.76 -11.21
C SER A 219 -44.03 29.77 -11.51
N SER A 220 -43.10 30.14 -12.40
CA SER A 220 -41.75 29.56 -12.44
C SER A 220 -40.83 30.43 -11.60
N THR A 221 -40.30 29.90 -10.49
CA THR A 221 -39.13 30.49 -9.83
C THR A 221 -37.98 30.49 -10.84
N ALA A 222 -37.63 31.66 -11.34
CA ALA A 222 -36.50 31.83 -12.25
C ALA A 222 -35.18 31.67 -11.45
N THR A 223 -34.78 30.42 -11.22
CA THR A 223 -33.42 30.12 -10.81
C THR A 223 -32.50 30.66 -11.90
N VAL A 224 -31.79 31.73 -11.60
CA VAL A 224 -30.75 32.25 -12.50
C VAL A 224 -29.70 31.15 -12.59
N SER A 225 -29.66 30.46 -13.73
CA SER A 225 -28.52 29.62 -14.10
C SER A 225 -27.32 30.54 -14.31
N ALA A 226 -26.66 30.89 -13.21
CA ALA A 226 -25.30 31.35 -13.24
C ALA A 226 -24.48 30.20 -13.83
N THR A 227 -24.18 30.29 -15.12
CA THR A 227 -23.13 29.48 -15.76
C THR A 227 -21.80 29.96 -15.20
N THR A 228 -21.54 29.61 -13.94
CA THR A 228 -20.21 29.59 -13.37
C THR A 228 -19.47 28.50 -14.13
N THR A 229 -18.89 28.86 -15.28
CA THR A 229 -17.90 28.04 -15.94
C THR A 229 -16.79 27.82 -14.92
N ALA A 230 -16.76 26.63 -14.33
CA ALA A 230 -15.70 26.26 -13.41
C ALA A 230 -14.39 26.37 -14.20
N VAL A 231 -13.56 27.35 -13.85
CA VAL A 231 -12.18 27.38 -14.31
C VAL A 231 -11.57 26.08 -13.81
N PRO A 232 -11.01 25.23 -14.68
CA PRO A 232 -10.44 23.97 -14.24
C PRO A 232 -9.36 24.25 -13.19
N ASN A 233 -9.40 23.48 -12.11
CA ASN A 233 -8.27 23.45 -11.19
C ASN A 233 -7.16 22.67 -11.90
N GLU A 234 -6.18 23.41 -12.42
CA GLU A 234 -4.91 22.93 -12.95
C GLU A 234 -3.87 24.04 -12.76
N ASN A 235 -2.60 23.73 -12.99
CA ASN A 235 -1.56 24.75 -13.12
C ASN A 235 -1.81 25.59 -14.39
N VAL A 236 -1.98 26.90 -14.25
CA VAL A 236 -2.22 27.78 -15.40
C VAL A 236 -0.91 28.06 -16.11
N VAL A 237 -0.64 27.30 -17.18
CA VAL A 237 0.48 27.52 -18.10
C VAL A 237 0.14 28.65 -19.07
N ILE A 238 1.10 29.53 -19.31
CA ILE A 238 1.04 30.62 -20.27
C ILE A 238 2.27 30.52 -21.18
N ASP A 239 2.07 30.18 -22.44
CA ASP A 239 3.13 30.23 -23.46
C ASP A 239 3.56 31.69 -23.65
N ALA A 240 4.87 31.98 -23.66
CA ALA A 240 5.36 33.35 -23.62
C ALA A 240 4.99 34.16 -24.88
N GLU A 241 4.93 33.50 -26.04
CA GLU A 241 4.43 34.04 -27.30
C GLU A 241 2.96 34.49 -27.25
N SER A 242 2.17 33.98 -26.29
CA SER A 242 0.78 34.38 -26.06
C SER A 242 0.64 35.62 -25.17
N MET A 243 1.75 36.23 -24.74
CA MET A 243 1.78 37.44 -23.92
C MET A 243 1.93 38.70 -24.77
N THR A 244 1.22 39.76 -24.39
CA THR A 244 1.30 41.06 -25.05
C THR A 244 2.63 41.75 -24.70
N VAL A 245 3.51 41.93 -25.68
CA VAL A 245 4.74 42.72 -25.51
C VAL A 245 4.41 44.21 -25.61
N ALA A 246 4.62 44.96 -24.52
CA ALA A 246 4.28 46.38 -24.40
C ALA A 246 4.94 47.30 -25.46
N ARG A 247 6.04 46.84 -26.06
CA ARG A 247 6.61 47.39 -27.30
C ARG A 247 6.80 46.24 -28.29
N PRO A 248 5.87 46.00 -29.24
CA PRO A 248 5.94 44.84 -30.14
C PRO A 248 7.22 44.73 -30.97
N ALA A 249 7.87 45.85 -31.29
CA ALA A 249 9.16 45.83 -32.00
C ALA A 249 10.36 45.35 -31.13
N TYR A 250 10.17 45.21 -29.81
CA TYR A 250 11.21 44.83 -28.84
C TYR A 250 11.06 43.39 -28.35
N GLY A 251 10.17 42.61 -28.97
CA GLY A 251 10.07 41.18 -28.76
C GLY A 251 9.63 40.46 -30.03
N ALA A 252 10.00 39.20 -30.17
CA ALA A 252 9.67 38.38 -31.32
C ALA A 252 9.44 36.92 -30.92
N VAL A 253 8.47 36.27 -31.56
CA VAL A 253 8.34 34.81 -31.49
C VAL A 253 9.41 34.20 -32.39
N PHE A 254 10.12 33.19 -31.91
CA PHE A 254 11.12 32.44 -32.68
C PHE A 254 10.91 30.93 -32.51
N THR A 255 11.25 30.16 -33.54
CA THR A 255 11.23 28.70 -33.49
C THR A 255 12.44 28.17 -32.75
N ASP A 256 12.21 27.27 -31.81
CA ASP A 256 13.25 26.57 -31.03
C ASP A 256 12.72 25.17 -30.67
N PRO A 257 13.21 24.09 -31.31
CA PRO A 257 12.77 22.72 -31.02
C PRO A 257 13.04 22.22 -29.59
N THR A 258 13.73 23.02 -28.75
CA THR A 258 13.97 22.72 -27.32
C THR A 258 13.03 23.47 -26.37
N ALA A 259 12.24 24.42 -26.90
CA ALA A 259 11.18 25.11 -26.19
C ALA A 259 9.86 24.30 -26.20
N SER A 260 8.93 24.67 -25.32
CA SER A 260 7.58 24.12 -25.26
C SER A 260 6.82 24.48 -26.54
N GLY A 261 6.10 23.52 -27.14
CA GLY A 261 5.43 23.73 -28.43
C GLY A 261 6.36 23.95 -29.65
N GLY A 262 7.68 24.05 -29.45
CA GLY A 262 8.66 24.34 -30.51
C GLY A 262 8.84 25.83 -30.84
N THR A 263 8.22 26.73 -30.09
CA THR A 263 8.34 28.19 -30.22
C THR A 263 8.60 28.85 -28.86
N ALA A 264 9.07 30.09 -28.87
CA ALA A 264 9.33 30.85 -27.67
C ALA A 264 9.35 32.36 -27.97
N LEU A 265 9.25 33.19 -26.93
CA LEU A 265 9.39 34.64 -27.03
C LEU A 265 10.83 35.08 -26.70
N VAL A 266 11.46 35.87 -27.57
CA VAL A 266 12.64 36.67 -27.21
C VAL A 266 12.23 38.10 -26.94
N LEU A 267 12.74 38.69 -25.85
CA LEU A 267 12.71 40.13 -25.57
C LEU A 267 14.12 40.67 -25.80
N ASN A 268 14.26 41.55 -26.80
CA ASN A 268 15.57 41.98 -27.33
C ASN A 268 15.97 43.43 -27.02
N GLN A 269 15.11 44.16 -26.31
CA GLN A 269 15.40 45.45 -25.69
C GLN A 269 14.59 45.56 -24.39
N ASN A 270 14.81 46.62 -23.60
CA ASN A 270 14.04 46.87 -22.38
C ASN A 270 12.53 47.01 -22.68
N THR A 271 11.76 45.99 -22.34
CA THR A 271 10.32 45.87 -22.59
C THR A 271 9.67 44.90 -21.61
N THR A 272 8.35 44.84 -21.60
CA THR A 272 7.56 43.95 -20.73
C THR A 272 6.61 43.10 -21.55
N ALA A 273 6.63 41.79 -21.37
CA ALA A 273 5.57 40.89 -21.79
C ALA A 273 4.54 40.77 -20.66
N SER A 274 3.24 40.91 -20.95
CA SER A 274 2.18 40.78 -19.94
C SER A 274 0.96 40.02 -20.46
N LYS A 275 0.26 39.34 -19.54
CA LYS A 275 -1.03 38.68 -19.83
C LYS A 275 -1.94 38.82 -18.62
N THR A 276 -3.19 39.22 -18.87
CA THR A 276 -4.26 39.19 -17.86
C THR A 276 -5.00 37.86 -18.00
N VAL A 277 -5.17 37.15 -16.89
CA VAL A 277 -5.70 35.78 -16.86
C VAL A 277 -6.48 35.54 -15.56
N ALA A 278 -7.50 34.69 -15.60
CA ALA A 278 -8.16 34.18 -14.40
C ALA A 278 -7.32 33.03 -13.83
N LEU A 279 -6.92 33.14 -12.56
CA LEU A 279 -6.13 32.14 -11.85
C LEU A 279 -6.97 31.49 -10.75
N PRO A 280 -6.76 30.19 -10.45
CA PRO A 280 -7.21 29.59 -9.20
C PRO A 280 -6.42 30.19 -8.02
N ALA A 281 -6.67 29.70 -6.80
CA ALA A 281 -5.72 29.94 -5.71
C ALA A 281 -4.35 29.32 -6.09
N PHE A 282 -3.24 29.99 -5.77
CA PHE A 282 -1.91 29.60 -6.26
C PHE A 282 -0.81 29.77 -5.20
N THR A 283 0.31 29.03 -5.35
CA THR A 283 1.44 29.00 -4.40
C THR A 283 2.74 29.58 -4.95
N ASN A 284 3.00 29.43 -6.25
CA ASN A 284 4.24 29.81 -6.91
C ASN A 284 3.95 30.28 -8.33
N ILE A 285 4.90 31.04 -8.90
CA ILE A 285 4.99 31.27 -10.35
C ILE A 285 6.34 30.77 -10.82
N VAL A 286 6.38 29.89 -11.81
CA VAL A 286 7.60 29.38 -12.44
C VAL A 286 7.75 30.03 -13.81
N ILE A 287 8.92 30.60 -14.09
CA ILE A 287 9.24 31.14 -15.42
C ILE A 287 10.31 30.25 -16.07
N ARG A 288 10.00 29.59 -17.18
CA ARG A 288 10.99 28.86 -17.97
C ARG A 288 11.67 29.84 -18.92
N ALA A 289 12.97 30.07 -18.71
CA ALA A 289 13.72 31.13 -19.37
C ALA A 289 15.17 30.73 -19.70
N LYS A 290 15.79 31.48 -20.62
CA LYS A 290 17.25 31.48 -20.83
C LYS A 290 17.72 32.86 -21.27
N GLY A 291 19.00 33.14 -21.14
CA GLY A 291 19.58 34.44 -21.44
C GLY A 291 20.68 34.36 -22.50
N ASP A 292 20.59 35.21 -23.52
CA ASP A 292 21.75 35.51 -24.37
C ASP A 292 22.71 36.36 -23.52
N GLN A 293 23.90 35.84 -23.24
CA GLN A 293 24.85 36.45 -22.30
C GLN A 293 25.78 37.43 -23.03
N PHE A 294 25.74 38.70 -22.65
CA PHE A 294 26.70 39.69 -23.14
C PHE A 294 27.02 40.74 -22.08
N GLN A 295 28.30 40.88 -21.72
CA GLN A 295 28.79 41.73 -20.62
C GLN A 295 28.07 41.48 -19.27
N GLY A 296 27.60 40.25 -19.04
CA GLY A 296 26.73 39.86 -17.91
C GLY A 296 25.33 39.41 -18.35
N ALA A 297 24.56 38.90 -17.40
CA ALA A 297 23.26 38.26 -17.65
C ALA A 297 22.09 39.25 -17.84
N PRO A 298 21.05 38.85 -18.60
CA PRO A 298 19.77 39.54 -18.61
C PRO A 298 19.08 39.51 -17.23
N GLN A 299 18.49 40.64 -16.86
CA GLN A 299 17.78 40.87 -15.61
C GLN A 299 16.28 40.87 -15.87
N MET A 300 15.64 39.80 -15.43
CA MET A 300 14.20 39.58 -15.47
C MET A 300 13.57 40.17 -14.21
N SER A 301 12.55 41.03 -14.34
CA SER A 301 11.75 41.53 -13.23
C SER A 301 10.32 41.05 -13.39
N VAL A 302 9.87 40.18 -12.49
CA VAL A 302 8.52 39.60 -12.52
C VAL A 302 7.60 40.41 -11.61
N SER A 303 6.40 40.71 -12.10
CA SER A 303 5.40 41.51 -11.42
C SER A 303 4.01 40.89 -11.54
N VAL A 304 3.19 41.06 -10.51
CA VAL A 304 1.79 40.63 -10.47
C VAL A 304 0.92 41.82 -10.07
N ASN A 305 -0.11 42.12 -10.87
CA ASN A 305 -0.98 43.30 -10.73
C ASN A 305 -0.16 44.61 -10.60
N GLY A 306 0.92 44.72 -11.38
CA GLY A 306 1.85 45.87 -11.38
C GLY A 306 2.85 45.92 -10.23
N LYS A 307 2.69 45.11 -9.17
CA LYS A 307 3.66 45.01 -8.07
C LYS A 307 4.79 44.06 -8.46
N VAL A 308 6.03 44.52 -8.42
CA VAL A 308 7.22 43.65 -8.57
C VAL A 308 7.27 42.64 -7.43
N VAL A 309 7.42 41.36 -7.78
CA VAL A 309 7.52 40.23 -6.83
C VAL A 309 8.89 39.57 -6.85
N ALA A 310 9.63 39.65 -7.96
CA ALA A 310 11.01 39.13 -8.06
C ALA A 310 11.87 39.95 -9.04
N LYS A 311 13.19 39.89 -8.83
CA LYS A 311 14.23 40.32 -9.78
C LYS A 311 15.29 39.23 -9.85
N VAL A 312 15.62 38.77 -11.06
CA VAL A 312 16.38 37.54 -11.29
C VAL A 312 17.39 37.75 -12.41
N ALA A 313 18.66 37.37 -12.15
CA ALA A 313 19.69 37.28 -13.17
C ALA A 313 19.56 35.95 -13.93
N VAL A 314 19.11 35.99 -15.18
CA VAL A 314 18.94 34.80 -16.03
C VAL A 314 20.29 34.46 -16.68
N ALA A 315 21.19 33.90 -15.87
CA ALA A 315 22.54 33.53 -16.25
C ALA A 315 22.63 32.19 -17.04
N ALA A 316 21.54 31.41 -17.07
CA ALA A 316 21.50 30.15 -17.80
C ALA A 316 21.36 30.39 -19.31
N THR A 317 22.16 29.68 -20.10
CA THR A 317 22.11 29.67 -21.58
C THR A 317 21.24 28.55 -22.15
N ALA A 318 20.87 27.56 -21.33
CA ALA A 318 19.86 26.55 -21.62
C ALA A 318 18.54 26.88 -20.91
N TRP A 319 17.41 26.38 -21.44
CA TRP A 319 16.09 26.57 -20.85
C TRP A 319 16.06 26.08 -19.40
N SER A 320 15.82 26.98 -18.46
CA SER A 320 15.89 26.74 -17.02
C SER A 320 14.70 27.37 -16.30
N ASP A 321 14.24 26.73 -15.24
CA ASP A 321 13.05 27.14 -14.49
C ASP A 321 13.39 28.04 -13.30
N TYR A 322 12.73 29.19 -13.25
CA TYR A 322 12.91 30.20 -12.21
C TYR A 322 11.63 30.30 -11.35
N THR A 323 11.60 29.53 -10.26
CA THR A 323 10.49 29.48 -9.31
C THR A 323 10.47 30.70 -8.38
N ILE A 324 9.32 31.36 -8.30
CA ILE A 324 9.05 32.54 -7.47
C ILE A 324 7.92 32.18 -6.49
N PRO A 325 8.22 32.01 -5.19
CA PRO A 325 7.20 31.79 -4.18
C PRO A 325 6.27 32.99 -4.04
N LEU A 326 4.98 32.80 -4.32
CA LEU A 326 3.97 33.84 -4.28
C LEU A 326 2.58 33.21 -4.11
N LYS A 327 1.96 33.41 -2.94
CA LYS A 327 0.60 32.92 -2.69
C LYS A 327 -0.45 33.91 -3.18
N GLY A 328 -1.48 33.41 -3.88
CA GLY A 328 -2.65 34.16 -4.32
C GLY A 328 -3.97 33.44 -4.01
N ALA A 329 -5.05 34.21 -3.97
CA ALA A 329 -6.42 33.69 -3.92
C ALA A 329 -6.98 33.54 -5.35
N PRO A 330 -8.12 32.86 -5.57
CA PRO A 330 -8.73 32.81 -6.90
C PRO A 330 -9.13 34.22 -7.36
N GLY A 331 -8.86 34.56 -8.63
CA GLY A 331 -9.18 35.87 -9.17
C GLY A 331 -8.51 36.18 -10.50
N THR A 332 -8.78 37.37 -11.04
CA THR A 332 -8.11 37.85 -12.26
C THR A 332 -6.81 38.58 -11.90
N TYR A 333 -5.72 38.17 -12.53
CA TYR A 333 -4.39 38.73 -12.31
C TYR A 333 -3.73 39.11 -13.64
N THR A 334 -2.99 40.23 -13.63
CA THR A 334 -2.04 40.58 -14.70
C THR A 334 -0.65 40.14 -14.28
N VAL A 335 -0.13 39.09 -14.92
CA VAL A 335 1.26 38.64 -14.76
C VAL A 335 2.11 39.35 -15.82
N SER A 336 3.25 39.90 -15.40
CA SER A 336 4.13 40.72 -16.24
C SER A 336 5.60 40.35 -16.02
N ILE A 337 6.33 40.10 -17.09
CA ILE A 337 7.76 39.80 -17.09
C ILE A 337 8.48 40.89 -17.88
N ALA A 338 9.27 41.70 -17.18
CA ALA A 338 10.04 42.78 -17.77
C ALA A 338 11.50 42.38 -17.97
N TYR A 339 12.03 42.63 -19.17
CA TYR A 339 13.45 42.67 -19.42
C TYR A 339 13.99 44.08 -19.13
N THR A 340 15.03 44.20 -18.28
CA THR A 340 15.34 45.48 -17.61
C THR A 340 16.78 46.01 -17.77
N ASN A 341 17.71 45.22 -18.32
CA ASN A 341 19.12 45.63 -18.49
C ASN A 341 19.67 45.32 -19.90
N ASP A 342 18.93 45.67 -20.94
CA ASP A 342 19.37 45.64 -22.34
C ASP A 342 20.84 46.10 -22.52
N ARG A 343 21.57 45.38 -23.37
CA ARG A 343 22.97 45.64 -23.70
C ARG A 343 23.33 45.16 -25.10
N TYR A 344 22.81 45.80 -26.13
CA TYR A 344 23.29 45.61 -27.50
C TYR A 344 24.67 46.24 -27.77
N SER A 345 25.51 45.59 -28.59
CA SER A 345 26.67 46.22 -29.24
C SER A 345 26.92 45.66 -30.64
N ARG A 346 26.64 46.47 -31.67
CA ARG A 346 26.69 46.09 -33.09
C ARG A 346 28.00 45.38 -33.46
N GLY A 347 27.89 44.12 -33.88
CA GLY A 347 29.03 43.29 -34.30
C GLY A 347 29.92 42.74 -33.16
N LYS A 348 29.55 42.94 -31.89
CA LYS A 348 30.28 42.42 -30.72
C LYS A 348 29.46 41.48 -29.86
N GLY A 349 28.14 41.64 -29.83
CA GLY A 349 27.22 40.78 -29.10
C GLY A 349 25.96 41.53 -28.68
N ASP A 350 25.05 40.77 -28.09
CA ASP A 350 23.71 41.22 -27.76
C ASP A 350 23.23 40.50 -26.51
N ARG A 351 22.40 41.16 -25.69
CA ARG A 351 21.86 40.61 -24.45
C ARG A 351 20.35 40.56 -24.57
N ASN A 352 19.79 39.35 -24.51
CA ASN A 352 18.37 39.11 -24.72
C ASN A 352 17.82 38.20 -23.62
N LEU A 353 16.59 38.47 -23.18
CA LEU A 353 15.85 37.55 -22.32
C LEU A 353 14.95 36.68 -23.20
N ARG A 354 15.12 35.36 -23.15
CA ARG A 354 14.23 34.39 -23.84
C ARG A 354 13.32 33.74 -22.80
N LEU A 355 12.04 33.70 -23.13
CA LEU A 355 10.95 33.18 -22.30
C LEU A 355 10.25 32.06 -23.09
N ASP A 356 10.01 30.95 -22.43
CA ASP A 356 9.31 29.78 -22.97
C ASP A 356 7.89 29.72 -22.40
N THR A 357 7.77 29.43 -21.10
CA THR A 357 6.48 29.35 -20.41
C THR A 357 6.48 30.10 -19.07
N VAL A 358 5.29 30.51 -18.66
CA VAL A 358 4.99 31.12 -17.36
C VAL A 358 3.89 30.29 -16.70
N THR A 359 4.27 29.46 -15.74
CA THR A 359 3.37 28.50 -15.08
C THR A 359 2.99 29.00 -13.70
N VAL A 360 1.72 29.30 -13.50
CA VAL A 360 1.16 29.57 -12.16
C VAL A 360 0.80 28.24 -11.50
N VAL A 361 1.45 27.93 -10.38
CA VAL A 361 1.28 26.66 -9.67
C VAL A 361 0.11 26.77 -8.69
N SER A 362 -0.90 25.90 -8.85
CA SER A 362 -2.11 25.85 -8.04
C SER A 362 -1.81 25.76 -6.53
N SER A 363 -2.76 26.21 -5.70
CA SER A 363 -2.82 25.94 -4.26
C SER A 363 -4.07 25.16 -3.86
N VAL A 364 -4.91 24.79 -4.82
CA VAL A 364 -5.72 23.58 -4.68
C VAL A 364 -4.75 22.43 -4.93
N VAL A 365 -4.73 21.43 -4.04
CA VAL A 365 -4.07 20.17 -4.38
C VAL A 365 -4.99 19.50 -5.38
N ASP A 366 -4.65 19.59 -6.66
CA ASP A 366 -5.35 18.80 -7.67
C ASP A 366 -5.07 17.33 -7.39
N PRO A 367 -6.09 16.44 -7.43
CA PRO A 367 -5.85 15.01 -7.40
C PRO A 367 -4.90 14.71 -8.55
N ALA A 368 -3.72 14.16 -8.22
CA ALA A 368 -2.60 14.09 -9.15
C ALA A 368 -3.06 13.56 -10.53
N PRO A 369 -2.60 14.18 -11.64
CA PRO A 369 -3.04 13.78 -12.98
C PRO A 369 -2.84 12.27 -13.09
N ALA A 370 -3.94 11.56 -13.38
CA ALA A 370 -3.99 10.11 -13.28
C ALA A 370 -2.78 9.52 -14.01
N PRO A 371 -1.96 8.66 -13.37
CA PRO A 371 -0.70 8.20 -13.93
C PRO A 371 -0.91 7.78 -15.39
N PRO A 372 -0.11 8.31 -16.34
CA PRO A 372 -0.42 8.27 -17.77
C PRO A 372 -0.71 6.84 -18.17
N ALA A 373 -1.99 6.56 -18.49
CA ALA A 373 -2.62 5.29 -18.18
C ALA A 373 -1.72 4.10 -18.54
N SER A 374 -1.15 3.47 -17.50
CA SER A 374 -0.28 2.31 -17.64
C SER A 374 -1.11 1.12 -18.12
N THR A 375 -1.37 1.08 -19.43
CA THR A 375 -1.83 -0.11 -20.15
C THR A 375 -0.66 -1.09 -20.35
N THR A 376 0.20 -1.18 -19.33
CA THR A 376 0.80 -2.44 -18.93
C THR A 376 -0.36 -3.39 -18.68
N THR A 377 -0.66 -4.26 -19.65
CA THR A 377 -1.57 -5.39 -19.47
C THR A 377 -1.22 -6.07 -18.15
N PRO A 378 -2.19 -6.32 -17.26
CA PRO A 378 -1.90 -6.93 -15.96
C PRO A 378 -1.02 -8.19 -16.10
N PRO A 379 0.08 -8.30 -15.34
CA PRO A 379 1.01 -9.42 -15.47
C PRO A 379 0.38 -10.77 -15.11
N TYR A 380 -0.70 -10.73 -14.31
CA TYR A 380 -1.56 -11.84 -13.94
C TYR A 380 -2.92 -11.28 -13.49
N PHE A 381 -3.94 -12.14 -13.44
CA PHE A 381 -5.34 -11.82 -13.16
C PHE A 381 -5.88 -10.66 -14.03
N GLY A 382 -5.82 -10.83 -15.36
CA GLY A 382 -6.24 -9.80 -16.32
C GLY A 382 -7.71 -9.35 -16.22
N GLY A 383 -8.58 -10.13 -15.57
CA GLY A 383 -9.96 -9.75 -15.24
C GLY A 383 -10.14 -9.09 -13.87
N ALA A 384 -9.08 -8.96 -13.06
CA ALA A 384 -9.13 -8.42 -11.70
C ALA A 384 -9.14 -6.88 -11.70
N ASP A 385 -10.21 -6.30 -12.24
CA ASP A 385 -10.44 -4.85 -12.27
C ASP A 385 -10.40 -4.25 -10.84
N TRP A 386 -10.77 -5.04 -9.81
CA TRP A 386 -10.64 -4.65 -8.41
C TRP A 386 -9.18 -4.48 -7.96
N LEU A 387 -8.26 -5.30 -8.47
CA LEU A 387 -6.83 -5.31 -8.09
C LEU A 387 -6.05 -4.21 -8.83
N TRP A 388 -6.19 -4.17 -10.16
CA TRP A 388 -5.32 -3.36 -11.02
C TRP A 388 -5.82 -1.94 -11.29
N LYS A 389 -7.11 -1.67 -11.12
CA LYS A 389 -7.68 -0.36 -11.45
C LYS A 389 -7.39 0.66 -10.34
N PRO A 390 -6.86 1.85 -10.66
CA PRO A 390 -6.82 2.97 -9.74
C PRO A 390 -8.23 3.33 -9.26
N ILE A 391 -8.32 3.80 -8.01
CA ILE A 391 -9.58 4.24 -7.42
C ILE A 391 -10.00 5.56 -8.10
N SER A 392 -11.28 5.69 -8.44
CA SER A 392 -11.83 6.93 -8.99
C SER A 392 -11.62 8.11 -8.02
N SER A 393 -11.47 9.32 -8.55
CA SER A 393 -11.26 10.54 -7.74
C SER A 393 -12.36 10.75 -6.69
N ASN A 394 -13.61 10.51 -7.10
CA ASN A 394 -14.82 10.59 -6.28
C ASN A 394 -15.46 9.20 -6.12
N PRO A 395 -14.93 8.32 -5.26
CA PRO A 395 -15.53 7.01 -4.99
C PRO A 395 -16.70 7.15 -4.02
N ALA A 396 -17.72 6.30 -4.15
CA ALA A 396 -18.74 6.17 -3.13
C ALA A 396 -18.10 5.62 -1.84
N LEU A 397 -18.47 6.16 -0.67
CA LEU A 397 -17.99 5.69 0.63
C LEU A 397 -18.97 4.70 1.25
N ALA A 398 -18.45 3.76 2.04
CA ALA A 398 -19.29 2.85 2.82
C ALA A 398 -20.07 3.63 3.90
N ALA A 399 -21.31 3.22 4.18
CA ALA A 399 -22.13 3.85 5.22
C ALA A 399 -21.44 3.87 6.60
N ASN A 400 -20.69 2.81 6.92
CA ASN A 400 -19.94 2.67 8.16
C ASN A 400 -18.48 3.18 8.07
N SER A 401 -18.10 3.89 7.00
CA SER A 401 -16.70 4.30 6.77
C SER A 401 -16.11 5.06 7.95
N ALA A 402 -16.84 6.00 8.55
CA ALA A 402 -16.33 6.77 9.69
C ALA A 402 -16.04 5.89 10.91
N THR A 403 -16.94 4.94 11.20
CA THR A 403 -16.80 3.95 12.28
C THR A 403 -15.57 3.06 12.07
N TRP A 404 -15.45 2.47 10.89
CA TRP A 404 -14.32 1.59 10.55
C TRP A 404 -12.98 2.34 10.50
N VAL A 405 -12.93 3.57 10.00
CA VAL A 405 -11.72 4.41 10.07
C VAL A 405 -11.34 4.70 11.52
N GLY A 406 -12.32 5.00 12.38
CA GLY A 406 -12.10 5.17 13.83
C GLY A 406 -11.47 3.93 14.49
N TYR A 407 -11.86 2.73 14.06
CA TYR A 407 -11.24 1.49 14.52
C TYR A 407 -9.84 1.25 13.89
N LEU A 408 -9.70 1.39 12.58
CA LEU A 408 -8.44 1.15 11.84
C LEU A 408 -7.32 2.12 12.26
N ALA A 409 -7.68 3.34 12.63
CA ALA A 409 -6.77 4.38 13.10
C ALA A 409 -6.52 4.39 14.62
N ALA A 410 -7.01 3.40 15.37
CA ALA A 410 -6.86 3.34 16.82
C ALA A 410 -5.38 3.44 17.25
N ALA A 411 -5.09 4.40 18.13
CA ALA A 411 -3.72 4.81 18.45
C ALA A 411 -2.93 3.75 19.25
N ASP A 412 -3.62 2.84 19.93
CA ASP A 412 -3.05 1.72 20.69
C ASP A 412 -2.85 0.45 19.84
N LYS A 413 -3.19 0.48 18.55
CA LYS A 413 -3.11 -0.69 17.65
C LYS A 413 -2.07 -0.49 16.55
N GLN A 414 -1.40 -1.57 16.16
CA GLN A 414 -0.36 -1.56 15.13
C GLN A 414 -0.94 -1.83 13.72
N ARG A 415 -0.33 -1.20 12.70
CA ARG A 415 -0.65 -1.33 11.28
C ARG A 415 0.63 -1.77 10.56
N VAL A 416 0.78 -3.08 10.43
CA VAL A 416 2.09 -3.73 10.32
C VAL A 416 2.40 -4.22 8.92
N ALA A 417 3.69 -4.25 8.57
CA ALA A 417 4.20 -4.98 7.41
C ALA A 417 4.63 -6.40 7.83
N ASN A 418 4.06 -7.44 7.22
CA ASN A 418 4.49 -8.83 7.43
C ASN A 418 5.59 -9.17 6.41
N LEU A 419 6.84 -9.18 6.87
CA LEU A 419 8.05 -9.22 6.05
C LEU A 419 8.78 -10.57 6.09
N TYR A 420 8.59 -11.39 7.14
CA TYR A 420 9.05 -12.80 7.10
C TYR A 420 8.11 -13.83 7.72
N ASN A 421 7.69 -13.75 8.99
CA ASN A 421 6.93 -14.86 9.61
C ASN A 421 5.60 -15.12 8.90
N TYR A 422 4.84 -14.06 8.66
CA TYR A 422 3.52 -14.08 7.98
C TYR A 422 3.57 -13.38 6.61
N SER A 423 4.74 -13.42 5.98
CA SER A 423 4.95 -13.07 4.58
C SER A 423 4.37 -14.15 3.65
N VAL A 424 4.50 -13.96 2.34
CA VAL A 424 4.12 -14.95 1.32
C VAL A 424 5.35 -15.33 0.51
N ALA A 425 5.66 -16.61 0.39
CA ALA A 425 6.62 -17.07 -0.62
C ALA A 425 5.94 -17.02 -2.00
N LEU A 426 6.52 -16.26 -2.92
CA LEU A 426 6.02 -16.13 -4.28
C LEU A 426 6.89 -16.94 -5.23
N VAL A 427 6.26 -17.56 -6.23
CA VAL A 427 6.93 -18.16 -7.38
C VAL A 427 6.34 -17.52 -8.63
N SER A 428 7.13 -16.66 -9.28
CA SER A 428 6.71 -15.92 -10.47
C SER A 428 6.65 -16.82 -11.70
N ALA A 429 5.87 -16.41 -12.70
CA ALA A 429 5.78 -17.12 -13.98
C ALA A 429 7.14 -17.24 -14.70
N SER A 430 8.09 -16.34 -14.41
CA SER A 430 9.47 -16.35 -14.92
C SER A 430 10.37 -17.44 -14.33
N GLU A 431 10.03 -18.00 -13.16
CA GLU A 431 10.78 -19.10 -12.53
C GLU A 431 10.30 -20.49 -12.97
N ILE A 432 9.14 -20.55 -13.64
CA ILE A 432 8.57 -21.79 -14.15
C ILE A 432 9.20 -22.12 -15.50
N THR A 433 10.03 -23.16 -15.49
CA THR A 433 10.72 -23.70 -16.66
C THR A 433 10.26 -25.14 -16.94
N SER A 434 10.63 -25.68 -18.10
CA SER A 434 10.43 -27.11 -18.40
C SER A 434 11.23 -28.07 -17.51
N ALA A 435 12.15 -27.56 -16.68
CA ALA A 435 12.90 -28.32 -15.69
C ALA A 435 12.36 -28.14 -14.24
N THR A 436 11.42 -27.22 -14.01
CA THR A 436 10.84 -26.98 -12.68
C THR A 436 9.96 -28.18 -12.29
N PRO A 437 10.26 -28.90 -11.18
CA PRO A 437 9.53 -30.11 -10.83
C PRO A 437 8.08 -29.79 -10.46
N ARG A 438 7.17 -30.71 -10.82
CA ARG A 438 5.74 -30.59 -10.56
C ARG A 438 5.30 -31.65 -9.56
N TYR A 439 4.52 -31.22 -8.57
CA TYR A 439 4.11 -32.03 -7.43
C TYR A 439 2.61 -32.23 -7.40
N ASP A 440 2.19 -33.45 -7.08
CA ASP A 440 0.86 -33.70 -6.52
C ASP A 440 0.89 -33.24 -5.05
N VAL A 441 0.13 -32.20 -4.70
CA VAL A 441 0.23 -31.50 -3.41
C VAL A 441 -0.85 -32.00 -2.47
N THR A 442 -0.49 -32.88 -1.54
CA THR A 442 -1.45 -33.51 -0.62
C THR A 442 -2.02 -32.48 0.38
N LEU A 443 -3.30 -32.14 0.26
CA LEU A 443 -3.98 -31.30 1.26
C LEU A 443 -4.52 -32.15 2.42
N THR A 444 -4.45 -31.60 3.64
CA THR A 444 -4.67 -32.37 4.88
C THR A 444 -5.92 -31.97 5.68
N LYS A 445 -6.63 -30.90 5.31
CA LYS A 445 -7.95 -30.56 5.86
C LYS A 445 -9.06 -31.17 5.00
N ALA A 446 -9.99 -31.88 5.62
CA ALA A 446 -11.19 -32.42 4.95
C ALA A 446 -12.29 -31.35 4.81
N TRP A 447 -11.99 -30.21 4.17
CA TRP A 447 -12.91 -29.08 4.01
C TRP A 447 -13.74 -29.14 2.72
N GLY A 448 -13.45 -30.06 1.82
CA GLY A 448 -14.18 -30.26 0.56
C GLY A 448 -13.56 -31.36 -0.28
N SER A 449 -13.89 -31.36 -1.58
CA SER A 449 -13.08 -32.07 -2.59
C SER A 449 -11.71 -31.40 -2.73
N ASP A 450 -10.71 -32.13 -3.23
CA ASP A 450 -9.39 -31.58 -3.49
C ASP A 450 -9.46 -30.37 -4.47
N PRO A 451 -8.99 -29.17 -4.07
CA PRO A 451 -8.97 -27.97 -4.91
C PRO A 451 -8.16 -28.10 -6.20
N PHE A 452 -7.08 -28.89 -6.19
CA PHE A 452 -6.19 -29.09 -7.34
C PHE A 452 -6.60 -30.34 -8.15
N GLY A 453 -7.17 -31.34 -7.47
CA GLY A 453 -7.83 -32.51 -8.08
C GLY A 453 -6.85 -33.51 -8.69
N SER A 454 -6.46 -33.31 -9.95
CA SER A 454 -5.40 -34.06 -10.63
C SER A 454 -4.31 -33.13 -11.19
N THR A 455 -4.35 -31.85 -10.82
CA THR A 455 -3.43 -30.83 -11.29
C THR A 455 -2.15 -30.83 -10.45
N THR A 456 -1.01 -31.10 -11.07
CA THR A 456 0.28 -30.96 -10.39
C THR A 456 0.72 -29.49 -10.35
N VAL A 457 1.29 -29.04 -9.24
CA VAL A 457 1.75 -27.66 -9.03
C VAL A 457 3.26 -27.59 -9.30
N PRO A 458 3.78 -26.65 -10.12
CA PRO A 458 5.21 -26.49 -10.33
C PRO A 458 5.83 -25.72 -9.16
N ILE A 459 6.77 -26.32 -8.43
CA ILE A 459 7.39 -25.69 -7.26
C ILE A 459 8.92 -25.84 -7.37
N PRO A 460 9.69 -24.74 -7.50
CA PRO A 460 11.15 -24.80 -7.56
C PRO A 460 11.78 -25.55 -6.38
N LEU A 461 12.85 -26.30 -6.65
CA LEU A 461 13.64 -26.94 -5.60
C LEU A 461 14.27 -25.87 -4.70
N GLY A 462 14.09 -26.00 -3.39
CA GLY A 462 14.56 -25.02 -2.43
C GLY A 462 13.61 -23.85 -2.17
N THR A 463 12.39 -23.84 -2.75
CA THR A 463 11.34 -22.84 -2.45
C THR A 463 11.23 -22.62 -0.94
N LYS A 464 11.58 -21.42 -0.50
CA LYS A 464 11.60 -21.00 0.89
C LYS A 464 10.17 -20.82 1.40
N ILE A 465 9.88 -21.22 2.64
CA ILE A 465 8.53 -21.16 3.23
C ILE A 465 8.54 -20.15 4.39
N PRO A 466 7.52 -19.29 4.54
CA PRO A 466 7.41 -18.40 5.70
C PRO A 466 7.40 -19.19 7.02
N PRO A 467 8.23 -18.83 8.03
CA PRO A 467 8.38 -19.62 9.26
C PRO A 467 7.25 -19.45 10.29
N GLY A 468 6.30 -18.54 10.07
CA GLY A 468 5.09 -18.42 10.89
C GLY A 468 4.10 -19.57 10.68
N SER A 469 2.98 -19.56 11.39
CA SER A 469 2.00 -20.67 11.35
C SER A 469 1.38 -20.91 9.98
N ASP A 470 1.39 -19.90 9.11
CA ASP A 470 0.55 -19.89 7.91
C ASP A 470 1.28 -20.41 6.68
N GLY A 471 2.62 -20.39 6.68
CA GLY A 471 3.48 -21.04 5.68
C GLY A 471 3.00 -20.88 4.23
N HIS A 472 2.62 -19.67 3.82
CA HIS A 472 1.99 -19.45 2.52
C HIS A 472 3.00 -19.54 1.37
N VAL A 473 2.61 -20.27 0.34
CA VAL A 473 3.28 -20.28 -0.97
C VAL A 473 2.23 -19.96 -2.04
N ALA A 474 2.54 -19.05 -2.95
CA ALA A 474 1.70 -18.70 -4.11
C ALA A 474 2.50 -18.80 -5.42
N ILE A 475 1.94 -19.48 -6.42
CA ILE A 475 2.62 -19.85 -7.66
C ILE A 475 1.82 -19.35 -8.86
N LEU A 476 2.48 -18.75 -9.85
CA LEU A 476 1.90 -18.44 -11.16
C LEU A 476 2.44 -19.42 -12.21
N ASP A 477 1.60 -20.30 -12.77
CA ASP A 477 2.01 -21.30 -13.76
C ASP A 477 1.57 -20.96 -15.19
N PRO A 478 2.45 -20.40 -16.04
CA PRO A 478 2.13 -20.10 -17.43
C PRO A 478 1.89 -21.37 -18.27
N THR A 479 2.29 -22.55 -17.80
CA THR A 479 2.12 -23.83 -18.51
C THR A 479 0.67 -24.31 -18.50
N THR A 480 -0.05 -24.07 -17.40
CA THR A 480 -1.47 -24.47 -17.22
C THR A 480 -2.43 -23.29 -17.25
N GLY A 481 -1.91 -22.05 -17.23
CA GLY A 481 -2.72 -20.83 -17.15
C GLY A 481 -3.41 -20.66 -15.80
N GLN A 482 -2.88 -21.27 -14.73
CA GLN A 482 -3.41 -21.21 -13.37
C GLN A 482 -2.47 -20.47 -12.40
N ALA A 483 -3.04 -19.83 -11.40
CA ALA A 483 -2.37 -19.54 -10.14
C ALA A 483 -2.79 -20.57 -9.10
N TYR A 484 -1.87 -20.90 -8.19
CA TYR A 484 -2.12 -21.76 -7.03
C TYR A 484 -1.72 -21.03 -5.77
N GLY A 485 -2.53 -21.12 -4.71
CA GLY A 485 -2.14 -20.74 -3.36
C GLY A 485 -2.22 -21.95 -2.42
N ILE A 486 -1.20 -22.12 -1.58
CA ILE A 486 -1.13 -23.18 -0.57
C ILE A 486 -1.06 -22.52 0.82
N TRP A 487 -1.84 -23.02 1.76
CA TRP A 487 -1.82 -22.63 3.18
C TRP A 487 -1.21 -23.73 4.03
N GLN A 488 -0.32 -23.35 4.94
CA GLN A 488 0.56 -24.21 5.72
C GLN A 488 1.35 -25.19 4.85
N ALA A 489 1.95 -24.67 3.77
CA ALA A 489 2.74 -25.46 2.84
C ALA A 489 3.94 -26.12 3.54
N LYS A 490 4.22 -27.38 3.19
CA LYS A 490 5.33 -28.16 3.75
C LYS A 490 5.97 -29.03 2.67
N TYR A 491 7.29 -29.02 2.62
CA TYR A 491 8.08 -29.93 1.80
C TYR A 491 8.66 -31.05 2.66
N ASN A 492 8.48 -32.30 2.25
CA ASN A 492 9.16 -33.45 2.84
C ASN A 492 10.28 -33.93 1.90
N SER A 493 11.53 -33.65 2.27
CA SER A 493 12.73 -34.05 1.52
C SER A 493 12.99 -35.55 1.51
N SER A 494 12.46 -36.32 2.49
CA SER A 494 12.65 -37.78 2.55
C SER A 494 11.81 -38.54 1.51
N THR A 495 10.70 -37.94 1.06
CA THR A 495 9.79 -38.50 0.05
C THR A 495 9.74 -37.69 -1.25
N ASN A 496 10.35 -36.51 -1.28
CA ASN A 496 10.21 -35.50 -2.35
C ASN A 496 8.72 -35.20 -2.65
N THR A 497 7.96 -34.84 -1.62
CA THR A 497 6.52 -34.52 -1.72
C THR A 497 6.20 -33.21 -1.03
N TRP A 498 5.23 -32.47 -1.58
CA TRP A 498 4.64 -31.30 -0.95
C TRP A 498 3.27 -31.62 -0.34
N SER A 499 2.93 -30.92 0.74
CA SER A 499 1.61 -30.95 1.35
C SER A 499 1.19 -29.56 1.85
N GLY A 500 -0.09 -29.41 2.16
CA GLY A 500 -0.64 -28.21 2.79
C GLY A 500 -1.76 -28.56 3.78
N SER A 501 -2.21 -27.59 4.56
CA SER A 501 -3.50 -27.71 5.25
C SER A 501 -4.63 -27.58 4.23
N TRP A 502 -4.63 -26.49 3.47
CA TRP A 502 -5.59 -26.26 2.39
C TRP A 502 -4.94 -25.44 1.26
N GLY A 503 -5.71 -25.13 0.23
CA GLY A 503 -5.25 -24.35 -0.92
C GLY A 503 -6.41 -23.89 -1.79
N GLY A 504 -6.08 -23.09 -2.81
CA GLY A 504 -7.02 -22.60 -3.80
C GLY A 504 -6.35 -22.39 -5.16
N MET A 505 -7.13 -22.45 -6.24
CA MET A 505 -6.65 -22.14 -7.58
C MET A 505 -7.65 -21.33 -8.41
N THR A 506 -7.10 -20.55 -9.33
CA THR A 506 -7.84 -19.73 -10.30
C THR A 506 -7.00 -19.49 -11.56
N SER A 507 -7.61 -19.01 -12.65
CA SER A 507 -6.85 -18.77 -13.89
C SER A 507 -6.01 -17.49 -13.80
N LEU A 508 -4.80 -17.52 -14.38
CA LEU A 508 -3.96 -16.34 -14.60
C LEU A 508 -4.64 -15.25 -15.45
N ASN A 509 -5.63 -15.62 -16.27
CA ASN A 509 -6.42 -14.65 -17.05
C ASN A 509 -7.76 -14.29 -16.39
N GLY A 510 -8.03 -14.82 -15.19
CA GLY A 510 -9.26 -14.60 -14.44
C GLY A 510 -9.26 -13.30 -13.63
N ASP A 511 -10.20 -13.22 -12.70
CA ASP A 511 -10.44 -12.10 -11.78
C ASP A 511 -9.71 -12.25 -10.43
N GLY A 512 -8.77 -13.19 -10.30
CA GLY A 512 -8.01 -13.40 -9.07
C GLY A 512 -8.80 -14.02 -7.92
N ILE A 513 -10.00 -14.56 -8.16
CA ILE A 513 -10.83 -15.23 -7.17
C ILE A 513 -10.68 -16.75 -7.28
N ASP A 514 -10.31 -17.41 -6.18
CA ASP A 514 -10.22 -18.87 -6.09
C ASP A 514 -11.62 -19.47 -6.24
N ARG A 515 -11.83 -20.26 -7.31
CA ARG A 515 -13.11 -20.96 -7.60
C ARG A 515 -13.07 -22.45 -7.24
N SER A 516 -11.88 -22.97 -6.99
CA SER A 516 -11.66 -24.32 -6.47
C SER A 516 -10.80 -24.19 -5.22
N GLY A 517 -11.34 -24.59 -4.06
CA GLY A 517 -10.75 -24.30 -2.76
C GLY A 517 -10.69 -22.80 -2.43
N SER A 518 -9.79 -22.43 -1.53
CA SER A 518 -9.42 -21.04 -1.24
C SER A 518 -8.13 -21.01 -0.43
N ALA A 519 -7.11 -20.27 -0.87
CA ALA A 519 -5.87 -20.11 -0.11
C ALA A 519 -5.98 -19.08 1.04
N THR A 520 -7.00 -18.20 0.99
CA THR A 520 -7.29 -17.13 1.98
C THR A 520 -8.69 -17.32 2.59
N ALA A 521 -9.01 -16.60 3.68
CA ALA A 521 -10.39 -16.52 4.18
C ALA A 521 -11.34 -15.91 3.14
N ALA A 522 -10.95 -14.85 2.43
CA ALA A 522 -11.80 -14.19 1.43
C ALA A 522 -12.02 -14.99 0.12
N ALA A 523 -11.23 -16.04 -0.12
CA ALA A 523 -11.05 -16.73 -1.42
C ALA A 523 -10.50 -15.84 -2.54
N ILE A 524 -9.71 -14.84 -2.16
CA ILE A 524 -8.82 -14.10 -3.07
C ILE A 524 -7.53 -14.89 -3.23
N ALA A 525 -7.09 -15.14 -4.47
CA ALA A 525 -5.91 -15.92 -4.77
C ALA A 525 -4.67 -15.32 -4.11
N ARG A 526 -3.88 -16.13 -3.38
CA ARG A 526 -2.88 -15.65 -2.40
C ARG A 526 -1.75 -14.76 -2.96
N TYR A 527 -1.54 -14.75 -4.27
CA TYR A 527 -0.59 -13.85 -4.95
C TYR A 527 -1.13 -12.40 -5.07
N ALA A 528 -2.45 -12.22 -5.15
CA ALA A 528 -3.07 -10.92 -5.37
C ALA A 528 -2.87 -9.97 -4.18
N GLY A 529 -2.33 -8.79 -4.44
CA GLY A 529 -2.16 -7.74 -3.43
C GLY A 529 -0.96 -7.92 -2.49
N VAL A 530 -0.12 -8.93 -2.70
CA VAL A 530 1.17 -9.08 -2.00
C VAL A 530 2.18 -8.12 -2.61
N VAL A 531 2.89 -7.35 -1.77
CA VAL A 531 3.97 -6.45 -2.22
C VAL A 531 5.21 -7.26 -2.63
N THR A 532 5.60 -7.20 -3.90
CA THR A 532 6.83 -7.81 -4.40
C THR A 532 8.05 -6.91 -4.22
N ALA A 533 9.24 -7.49 -4.03
CA ALA A 533 10.50 -6.77 -3.93
C ALA A 533 10.85 -6.02 -5.21
N ALA A 534 10.48 -6.58 -6.37
CA ALA A 534 10.77 -5.99 -7.67
C ALA A 534 9.99 -4.68 -7.89
N GLU A 535 8.67 -4.68 -7.70
CA GLU A 535 7.85 -3.49 -7.92
C GLU A 535 8.04 -2.44 -6.82
N PHE A 536 8.28 -2.86 -5.58
CA PHE A 536 8.59 -1.95 -4.49
C PHE A 536 9.95 -1.26 -4.72
N SER A 537 10.97 -1.99 -5.17
CA SER A 537 12.26 -1.38 -5.55
C SER A 537 12.10 -0.37 -6.69
N ALA A 538 11.25 -0.67 -7.68
CA ALA A 538 10.92 0.26 -8.76
C ALA A 538 10.16 1.50 -8.24
N ALA A 539 9.19 1.33 -7.34
CA ALA A 539 8.42 2.41 -6.73
C ALA A 539 9.27 3.31 -5.83
N ILE A 540 10.23 2.75 -5.08
CA ILE A 540 11.26 3.49 -4.33
C ILE A 540 12.09 4.34 -5.29
N ALA A 541 12.60 3.75 -6.39
CA ALA A 541 13.45 4.45 -7.35
C ALA A 541 12.71 5.55 -8.14
N ALA A 542 11.41 5.37 -8.41
CA ALA A 542 10.56 6.34 -9.09
C ALA A 542 9.87 7.35 -8.14
N ASN A 543 9.96 7.14 -6.83
CA ASN A 543 9.17 7.82 -5.79
C ASN A 543 7.63 7.76 -6.03
N THR A 544 7.13 6.59 -6.43
CA THR A 544 5.70 6.33 -6.71
C THR A 544 5.07 5.43 -5.64
N GLY A 545 3.78 5.12 -5.80
CA GLY A 545 3.19 3.91 -5.23
C GLY A 545 3.40 2.69 -6.15
N ILE A 546 2.80 1.58 -5.74
CA ILE A 546 2.68 0.33 -6.51
C ILE A 546 1.40 0.41 -7.39
N ASN A 547 1.39 -0.31 -8.51
CA ASN A 547 0.34 -0.26 -9.53
C ASN A 547 -0.80 -1.30 -9.32
N HIS A 548 -1.04 -1.71 -8.08
CA HIS A 548 -2.17 -2.56 -7.71
C HIS A 548 -2.61 -2.31 -6.26
N ALA A 549 -3.83 -2.73 -5.92
CA ALA A 549 -4.36 -2.66 -4.57
C ALA A 549 -3.63 -3.66 -3.65
N LEU A 550 -3.33 -3.27 -2.42
CA LEU A 550 -2.67 -4.16 -1.45
C LEU A 550 -3.66 -5.14 -0.81
N ALA A 551 -3.16 -6.23 -0.24
CA ALA A 551 -3.92 -7.16 0.60
C ALA A 551 -3.51 -7.03 2.07
N PHE A 552 -4.49 -7.00 2.98
CA PHE A 552 -4.23 -7.02 4.42
C PHE A 552 -5.23 -7.89 5.19
N SER A 553 -4.79 -8.40 6.35
CA SER A 553 -5.67 -9.03 7.35
C SER A 553 -5.91 -8.13 8.57
N THR A 554 -7.01 -8.36 9.31
CA THR A 554 -7.44 -7.48 10.41
C THR A 554 -8.17 -8.23 11.54
N ASP A 555 -7.98 -7.77 12.78
CA ASP A 555 -8.74 -8.22 13.96
C ASP A 555 -10.21 -7.76 13.95
N LEU A 556 -10.56 -6.83 13.04
CA LEU A 556 -11.92 -6.32 12.83
C LEU A 556 -12.79 -7.21 11.92
N ALA A 557 -12.25 -8.27 11.33
CA ALA A 557 -12.91 -9.04 10.28
C ALA A 557 -14.20 -9.70 10.79
N GLY A 558 -15.33 -9.39 10.16
CA GLY A 558 -16.65 -9.96 10.48
C GLY A 558 -17.04 -11.15 9.59
N PRO A 559 -18.09 -11.90 9.93
CA PRO A 559 -18.52 -13.08 9.18
C PRO A 559 -19.17 -12.75 7.82
N ASP A 560 -19.52 -11.48 7.60
CA ASP A 560 -20.01 -10.97 6.32
C ASP A 560 -18.85 -10.73 5.33
N PHE A 561 -19.18 -10.67 4.04
CA PHE A 561 -18.22 -10.39 2.96
C PHE A 561 -18.87 -9.63 1.81
N VAL A 562 -18.04 -8.96 0.99
CA VAL A 562 -18.44 -8.25 -0.24
C VAL A 562 -17.42 -8.48 -1.35
N TYR A 563 -17.83 -8.42 -2.62
CA TYR A 563 -16.91 -8.58 -3.76
C TYR A 563 -15.73 -7.57 -3.66
N PRO A 564 -14.46 -8.00 -3.83
CA PRO A 564 -13.97 -9.27 -4.40
C PRO A 564 -14.10 -10.53 -3.53
N ALA A 565 -14.28 -10.43 -2.22
CA ALA A 565 -14.45 -11.61 -1.37
C ALA A 565 -15.76 -12.35 -1.68
N ILE A 566 -15.71 -13.69 -1.68
CA ILE A 566 -16.89 -14.57 -1.91
C ILE A 566 -17.21 -15.48 -0.71
N LYS A 567 -16.44 -15.33 0.37
CA LYS A 567 -16.64 -15.90 1.71
C LYS A 567 -15.88 -15.01 2.72
N SER A 568 -16.06 -15.28 4.01
CA SER A 568 -15.25 -14.75 5.11
C SER A 568 -15.07 -15.86 6.17
N ASP A 569 -14.01 -15.78 6.98
CA ASP A 569 -13.86 -16.55 8.22
C ASP A 569 -14.00 -15.69 9.50
N GLY A 570 -14.22 -14.38 9.31
CA GLY A 570 -14.14 -13.34 10.34
C GLY A 570 -15.01 -13.58 11.58
N GLN A 571 -14.39 -13.44 12.75
CA GLN A 571 -14.97 -13.70 14.07
C GLN A 571 -15.00 -12.44 14.95
N ASN A 572 -14.57 -11.29 14.44
CA ASN A 572 -14.47 -10.02 15.16
C ASN A 572 -13.64 -10.16 16.45
N TRP A 573 -12.38 -10.60 16.33
CA TRP A 573 -11.45 -10.72 17.46
C TRP A 573 -11.23 -9.40 18.23
N ALA A 574 -11.42 -8.25 17.57
CA ALA A 574 -11.43 -6.93 18.20
C ALA A 574 -12.62 -6.67 19.13
N GLY A 575 -13.72 -7.43 19.00
CA GLY A 575 -14.94 -7.28 19.81
C GLY A 575 -15.72 -5.98 19.56
N VAL A 576 -15.63 -5.39 18.36
CA VAL A 576 -16.30 -4.11 18.04
C VAL A 576 -17.78 -4.28 17.67
N ASP A 577 -18.62 -3.27 17.93
CA ASP A 577 -20.06 -3.33 17.61
C ASP A 577 -20.37 -3.47 16.11
N THR A 578 -19.45 -3.01 15.25
CA THR A 578 -19.60 -3.04 13.79
C THR A 578 -18.31 -3.54 13.15
N PRO A 579 -18.07 -4.86 13.08
CA PRO A 579 -16.90 -5.41 12.38
C PRO A 579 -16.89 -5.01 10.90
N ILE A 580 -15.73 -5.12 10.25
CA ILE A 580 -15.60 -4.87 8.81
C ILE A 580 -15.75 -6.19 8.04
N PRO A 581 -16.67 -6.27 7.06
CA PRO A 581 -16.78 -7.44 6.20
C PRO A 581 -15.51 -7.62 5.34
N GLU A 582 -15.17 -8.86 4.98
CA GLU A 582 -14.05 -9.10 4.07
C GLU A 582 -14.36 -8.60 2.65
N GLY A 583 -13.32 -8.23 1.90
CA GLY A 583 -13.44 -7.63 0.57
C GLY A 583 -13.77 -6.13 0.54
N TYR A 584 -13.90 -5.45 1.68
CA TYR A 584 -13.94 -3.98 1.69
C TYR A 584 -12.59 -3.37 1.31
N ARG A 585 -12.62 -2.32 0.46
CA ARG A 585 -11.45 -1.54 0.05
C ARG A 585 -11.28 -0.31 0.94
N ILE A 586 -10.10 -0.13 1.53
CA ILE A 586 -9.67 1.11 2.18
C ILE A 586 -8.82 1.95 1.22
N GLN A 587 -8.85 3.27 1.38
CA GLN A 587 -8.03 4.22 0.65
C GLN A 587 -7.49 5.27 1.61
N LEU A 588 -6.24 5.69 1.47
CA LEU A 588 -5.71 6.88 2.15
C LEU A 588 -6.17 8.14 1.40
N ASN A 589 -6.52 9.21 2.11
CA ASN A 589 -6.95 10.46 1.49
C ASN A 589 -5.97 10.93 0.39
N PRO A 590 -6.39 11.00 -0.89
CA PRO A 590 -5.49 11.33 -2.01
C PRO A 590 -4.97 12.77 -1.96
N ASP A 591 -5.64 13.66 -1.23
CA ASP A 591 -5.27 15.08 -1.13
C ASP A 591 -4.03 15.31 -0.21
N ILE A 592 -3.56 14.26 0.46
CA ILE A 592 -2.40 14.32 1.37
C ILE A 592 -1.10 14.32 0.56
N ASN A 593 -0.28 15.35 0.77
CA ASN A 593 1.10 15.35 0.30
C ASN A 593 1.97 14.41 1.16
N VAL A 594 2.05 13.14 0.75
CA VAL A 594 2.85 12.10 1.42
C VAL A 594 4.34 12.45 1.46
N ASP A 595 4.87 13.10 0.42
CA ASP A 595 6.27 13.52 0.37
C ASP A 595 6.62 14.60 1.42
N ALA A 596 5.63 15.34 1.92
CA ALA A 596 5.81 16.34 2.97
C ALA A 596 5.72 15.78 4.41
N ILE A 597 5.45 14.47 4.59
CA ILE A 597 5.33 13.88 5.93
C ILE A 597 6.73 13.64 6.53
N ALA A 598 7.08 14.45 7.52
CA ALA A 598 8.35 14.35 8.25
C ALA A 598 8.47 13.00 8.99
N GLY A 599 9.66 12.41 8.97
CA GLY A 599 9.95 11.12 9.62
C GLY A 599 9.51 9.87 8.85
N MET A 600 8.72 10.02 7.77
CA MET A 600 8.25 8.89 6.97
C MET A 600 9.38 8.20 6.20
N THR A 601 9.53 6.89 6.42
CA THR A 601 10.50 6.04 5.73
C THR A 601 10.21 5.93 4.23
N PRO A 602 11.20 5.57 3.39
CA PRO A 602 10.97 5.23 1.98
C PRO A 602 9.87 4.17 1.78
N GLY A 603 9.82 3.13 2.61
CA GLY A 603 8.82 2.07 2.52
C GLY A 603 7.41 2.55 2.87
N GLU A 604 7.23 3.26 3.98
CA GLU A 604 5.94 3.87 4.34
C GLU A 604 5.44 4.82 3.24
N ARG A 605 6.34 5.55 2.56
CA ARG A 605 6.00 6.46 1.46
C ARG A 605 5.44 5.70 0.25
N VAL A 606 6.03 4.58 -0.13
CA VAL A 606 5.50 3.71 -1.21
C VAL A 606 4.13 3.15 -0.80
N ILE A 607 3.99 2.62 0.42
CA ILE A 607 2.72 2.06 0.90
C ILE A 607 1.63 3.13 0.99
N ALA A 608 1.93 4.33 1.50
CA ALA A 608 0.99 5.46 1.53
C ALA A 608 0.56 5.91 0.13
N LYS A 609 1.48 6.04 -0.84
CA LYS A 609 1.16 6.37 -2.23
C LYS A 609 0.33 5.27 -2.93
N THR A 610 0.58 4.01 -2.60
CA THR A 610 -0.25 2.89 -3.05
C THR A 610 -1.65 2.98 -2.44
N LEU A 611 -1.76 3.25 -1.14
CA LEU A 611 -3.03 3.41 -0.43
C LEU A 611 -3.85 4.60 -0.95
N GLN A 612 -3.23 5.66 -1.49
CA GLN A 612 -3.94 6.76 -2.15
C GLN A 612 -4.46 6.38 -3.54
N THR A 613 -3.67 5.66 -4.34
CA THR A 613 -3.96 5.40 -5.76
C THR A 613 -4.80 4.14 -5.96
N HIS A 614 -4.42 3.03 -5.32
CA HIS A 614 -5.02 1.71 -5.47
C HIS A 614 -5.63 1.18 -4.16
N GLY A 615 -5.29 1.75 -3.00
CA GLY A 615 -5.87 1.33 -1.72
C GLY A 615 -5.41 -0.06 -1.28
N ALA A 616 -6.20 -0.68 -0.38
CA ALA A 616 -5.99 -2.04 0.07
C ALA A 616 -7.32 -2.75 0.37
N TYR A 617 -7.36 -4.08 0.22
CA TYR A 617 -8.52 -4.92 0.50
C TYR A 617 -8.31 -5.74 1.78
N VAL A 618 -9.37 -5.86 2.58
CA VAL A 618 -9.46 -6.88 3.64
C VAL A 618 -9.57 -8.24 2.96
N VAL A 619 -8.65 -9.18 3.24
CA VAL A 619 -8.64 -10.52 2.62
C VAL A 619 -8.64 -11.69 3.61
N ASP A 620 -8.41 -11.40 4.90
CA ASP A 620 -8.29 -12.39 5.96
C ASP A 620 -8.54 -11.77 7.35
N GLN A 621 -8.86 -12.60 8.33
CA GLN A 621 -8.77 -12.23 9.74
C GLN A 621 -7.31 -12.29 10.23
N GLY A 622 -6.95 -11.43 11.20
CA GLY A 622 -5.57 -11.35 11.70
C GLY A 622 -5.47 -10.85 13.13
N GLY A 623 -4.31 -11.04 13.76
CA GLY A 623 -4.05 -10.59 15.13
C GLY A 623 -3.69 -9.10 15.28
N ALA A 624 -3.47 -8.39 14.17
CA ALA A 624 -3.16 -6.96 14.14
C ALA A 624 -4.33 -6.16 13.55
N ARG A 625 -4.36 -4.83 13.78
CA ARG A 625 -5.44 -3.97 13.27
C ARG A 625 -5.42 -3.85 11.75
N MET A 626 -4.22 -3.81 11.17
CA MET A 626 -3.97 -4.16 9.77
C MET A 626 -2.63 -4.87 9.68
N ALA A 627 -2.54 -5.98 8.95
CA ALA A 627 -1.29 -6.65 8.61
C ALA A 627 -1.18 -6.81 7.09
N PHE A 628 -0.31 -6.02 6.47
CA PHE A 628 -0.11 -5.99 5.01
C PHE A 628 0.84 -7.10 4.56
N ALA A 629 0.50 -7.76 3.45
CA ALA A 629 1.27 -8.89 2.93
C ALA A 629 2.45 -8.44 2.04
N PHE A 630 3.66 -8.92 2.36
CA PHE A 630 4.86 -8.75 1.52
C PHE A 630 5.44 -10.13 1.12
N GLU A 631 6.25 -10.12 0.08
CA GLU A 631 7.05 -11.25 -0.39
C GLU A 631 8.14 -11.66 0.62
N LEU A 632 8.32 -12.97 0.81
CA LEU A 632 9.43 -13.53 1.58
C LEU A 632 10.72 -13.48 0.76
N LEU A 633 11.70 -12.68 1.18
CA LEU A 633 12.98 -12.57 0.48
C LEU A 633 13.90 -13.75 0.79
N ASP A 634 14.71 -14.18 -0.18
CA ASP A 634 15.73 -15.22 0.00
C ASP A 634 16.74 -14.90 1.11
N ASP A 635 17.09 -13.62 1.28
CA ASP A 635 18.03 -13.16 2.31
C ASP A 635 17.38 -12.84 3.67
N ALA A 636 16.06 -12.98 3.79
CA ALA A 636 15.36 -12.84 5.07
C ALA A 636 15.76 -13.94 6.08
N THR A 637 15.85 -13.59 7.36
CA THR A 637 16.17 -14.49 8.47
C THR A 637 15.21 -14.28 9.63
N SER A 638 15.31 -15.07 10.69
CA SER A 638 14.53 -14.90 11.92
C SER A 638 14.79 -13.57 12.67
N SER A 639 15.75 -12.75 12.21
CA SER A 639 16.12 -11.45 12.79
C SER A 639 16.34 -10.34 11.74
N SER A 640 16.00 -10.58 10.48
CA SER A 640 16.18 -9.61 9.39
C SER A 640 15.13 -9.83 8.30
N PRO A 641 14.37 -8.81 7.88
CA PRO A 641 13.40 -8.95 6.79
C PRO A 641 14.04 -9.09 5.40
N GLY A 642 15.37 -8.93 5.29
CA GLY A 642 16.09 -8.91 4.02
C GLY A 642 16.35 -7.50 3.51
N ALA A 643 17.24 -7.37 2.54
CA ALA A 643 17.87 -6.10 2.19
C ALA A 643 16.89 -5.07 1.59
N VAL A 644 15.94 -5.50 0.75
CA VAL A 644 15.00 -4.59 0.06
C VAL A 644 14.11 -3.87 1.07
N TRP A 645 13.50 -4.62 1.99
CA TRP A 645 12.63 -4.06 3.04
C TRP A 645 13.44 -3.19 4.01
N LYS A 646 14.59 -3.70 4.50
CA LYS A 646 15.42 -3.00 5.48
C LYS A 646 16.01 -1.69 4.94
N ASN A 647 16.50 -1.67 3.71
CA ASN A 647 17.06 -0.46 3.10
C ASN A 647 16.00 0.63 2.85
N ALA A 648 14.72 0.25 2.77
CA ALA A 648 13.60 1.17 2.71
C ALA A 648 13.07 1.61 4.10
N GLY A 649 13.73 1.23 5.19
CA GLY A 649 13.35 1.58 6.56
C GLY A 649 12.31 0.66 7.22
N LEU A 650 11.93 -0.45 6.56
CA LEU A 650 11.09 -1.49 7.14
C LEU A 650 12.01 -2.54 7.82
N GLU A 651 12.51 -2.20 9.00
CA GLU A 651 13.73 -2.81 9.57
C GLU A 651 13.56 -4.20 10.24
N TRP A 652 12.33 -4.59 10.60
CA TRP A 652 11.99 -5.81 11.35
C TRP A 652 10.59 -6.29 10.96
N ASP A 653 10.25 -7.57 11.22
CA ASP A 653 8.91 -8.10 10.95
C ASP A 653 7.84 -7.37 11.77
N TYR A 654 6.61 -7.32 11.27
CA TYR A 654 5.51 -6.58 11.92
C TYR A 654 5.80 -5.06 12.10
N TYR A 655 6.63 -4.46 11.26
CA TYR A 655 6.96 -3.03 11.34
C TYR A 655 5.68 -2.16 11.33
N ASP A 656 5.35 -1.50 12.45
CA ASP A 656 4.22 -0.58 12.52
C ASP A 656 4.52 0.69 11.72
N MET A 657 3.83 0.84 10.59
CA MET A 657 3.95 1.94 9.63
C MET A 657 3.26 3.21 10.16
N LYS A 658 3.72 3.66 11.33
CA LYS A 658 3.10 4.71 12.17
C LYS A 658 3.12 6.11 11.56
N ASN A 659 3.98 6.40 10.58
CA ASN A 659 4.04 7.71 9.95
C ASN A 659 2.95 7.88 8.88
N ILE A 660 2.33 6.78 8.42
CA ILE A 660 1.15 6.84 7.54
C ILE A 660 -0.03 7.39 8.36
N PRO A 661 -0.74 8.44 7.90
CA PRO A 661 -1.79 9.08 8.68
C PRO A 661 -3.10 8.27 8.62
N TRP A 662 -3.16 7.16 9.37
CA TRP A 662 -4.27 6.19 9.35
C TRP A 662 -5.65 6.79 9.69
N SER A 663 -5.70 7.88 10.45
CA SER A 663 -6.93 8.66 10.72
C SER A 663 -7.46 9.45 9.51
N GLN A 664 -6.76 9.38 8.37
CA GLN A 664 -7.15 9.93 7.08
C GLN A 664 -7.46 8.84 6.04
N LEU A 665 -7.72 7.61 6.50
CA LEU A 665 -8.34 6.59 5.65
C LEU A 665 -9.80 6.97 5.32
N ARG A 666 -10.31 6.37 4.23
CA ARG A 666 -11.73 6.25 3.89
C ARG A 666 -12.01 4.82 3.44
N VAL A 667 -13.14 4.24 3.86
CA VAL A 667 -13.58 2.91 3.40
C VAL A 667 -14.59 3.10 2.27
N LEU A 668 -14.33 2.47 1.14
CA LEU A 668 -15.16 2.63 -0.05
C LEU A 668 -16.40 1.75 0.02
N ALA A 669 -17.49 2.18 -0.62
CA ALA A 669 -18.61 1.29 -0.88
C ALA A 669 -18.14 0.12 -1.77
N PRO A 670 -18.67 -1.11 -1.58
CA PRO A 670 -18.28 -2.23 -2.40
C PRO A 670 -18.65 -1.98 -3.87
N THR A 671 -17.74 -2.30 -4.77
CA THR A 671 -18.06 -2.38 -6.20
C THR A 671 -19.15 -3.42 -6.41
N ALA A 672 -20.20 -3.07 -7.15
CA ALA A 672 -21.22 -4.04 -7.55
C ALA A 672 -20.57 -5.24 -8.25
N THR A 673 -21.03 -6.44 -7.94
CA THR A 673 -20.48 -7.69 -8.46
C THR A 673 -20.46 -7.68 -10.00
N PRO A 674 -19.36 -8.10 -10.65
CA PRO A 674 -19.42 -8.51 -12.05
C PRO A 674 -20.48 -9.61 -12.22
N VAL A 675 -21.32 -9.47 -13.23
CA VAL A 675 -22.50 -10.32 -13.48
C VAL A 675 -22.15 -11.49 -14.41
#